data_AF-A0A2P6TBB0-F1
#
_entry.id   AF-A0A2P6TBB0-F1
#
_cell.length_a   1.000
_cell.length_b   1.000
_cell.length_c   1.000
_cell.angle_alpha   90.00
_cell.angle_beta   90.00
_cell.angle_gamma   90.00
#
_symmetry.space_group_name_H-M   'P 1'
#
loop_
_entity.id
_entity.type
_entity.pdbx_description
1 polymer ?
#
loop_
_entity_poly.entity_id
_entity_poly.type
_entity_poly.pdbx_seq_one_letter_code
_entity_poly.pdbx_strand_id
1 'polypeptide(L)'
;MRLTVLTLLAVLACAGAGSLPSWYKCTCPSAPAASGTPCVCPSTAAPGNLPTASVPQFVLFTHDDSVLQTTYDDMTSITNGRQSSNGCPAVATMFVTTLNTDCSLVRKLYAAGYEIADHTITHPHMNASFTQSMVEDQVLGARTKIAACGIPQSDIVGFRQPFLETNPLVRQVLKDNGFLYDGTILEEATNSISNGMGARTWPYTLQDGVPQNCGWYVGENCTTSERYAGMWEVPLWVLAAKGLYSMDYGDASNSVYDVLKVGSEGFGWDYALAKPNTYFITIRQLLAWMQNPVPAEQLTPALLGCGMPGGSGPVAAAASPSSAPSSAPSPSSAAEASSPSPATSAVVDFGDHDDSILQPTYHDITSALDGKKSGNGCPAVATMFVTTLNTDCSLARKLYAAGYEIADHTITHPHMNASFTRSMVEDQVLGARTKIAACGIPLTDIVGFRQPFLESNPTVRQVVKSNGFLYDSTILEEPTNSISNGMGARTWPYTLQDGVPQNCAWYGTTQNCTTSERYAGMWEVPLWVLAAKGLYSMDYGDASNSVYDVLKVGSEGFGWDYALAKPNTYFITIRQLLAWMQNPVPAEQLTPALLGCGMPGGSGPVAAAASPSSAPSSAPSPSSAAEASSPSPATSAVVDFGDHDDSILQPTYHDITSALDGKKSGNGCPAVATMFVTTLNTDCSLARKLYAAGYEIADHTITHPHMNASFTRSMVEDQVLGARTKIAACGIPLTDIVGFRQPFLESNPTVRQVVKSNGFLYDSTILEEPTNSISNGMGARTWPYTLQDGVPQNCAWYGTTQNCTTSERYAGMWEVPLWVLAAKGLYSMDYGDASNSVYDVLKANFDAAYNGNRAPMPIFIHTPWLTTDHIADVKKFAGKP
;
A
#
# COMPACT_ATOMS: atom_id res chain seq x y z
N MET A 1 -57.88 37.73 22.20
CA MET A 1 -56.56 38.36 21.99
C MET A 1 -55.57 37.24 21.61
N ARG A 2 -54.54 37.48 20.79
CA ARG A 2 -53.75 36.40 20.15
C ARG A 2 -52.62 35.84 21.02
N LEU A 3 -52.18 34.62 20.66
CA LEU A 3 -51.10 33.81 21.22
C LEU A 3 -49.71 34.48 21.11
N THR A 4 -48.73 33.99 21.89
CA THR A 4 -47.58 33.18 21.40
C THR A 4 -47.04 32.32 22.56
N VAL A 5 -46.43 31.16 22.25
CA VAL A 5 -45.74 30.25 23.19
C VAL A 5 -44.33 29.99 22.64
N LEU A 6 -43.33 29.77 23.49
CA LEU A 6 -41.98 29.33 23.08
C LEU A 6 -41.40 28.28 24.05
N THR A 7 -40.48 27.46 23.56
CA THR A 7 -39.92 26.30 24.28
C THR A 7 -38.39 26.21 24.14
N LEU A 8 -37.78 25.37 24.97
CA LEU A 8 -36.39 24.88 25.01
C LEU A 8 -35.54 24.98 23.72
N LEU A 9 -34.24 25.21 23.90
CA LEU A 9 -33.23 24.15 23.68
C LEU A 9 -31.97 24.39 24.54
N ALA A 10 -31.17 23.34 24.76
CA ALA A 10 -29.84 23.41 25.35
C ALA A 10 -28.81 22.88 24.34
N VAL A 11 -27.64 23.53 24.24
CA VAL A 11 -26.60 23.15 23.27
C VAL A 11 -25.68 22.10 23.90
N LEU A 12 -25.68 20.90 23.34
CA LEU A 12 -24.69 19.87 23.61
C LEU A 12 -23.51 20.06 22.64
N ALA A 13 -22.28 20.10 23.16
CA ALA A 13 -21.07 20.15 22.32
C ALA A 13 -20.67 18.72 21.92
N CYS A 14 -20.35 18.49 20.64
CA CYS A 14 -19.92 17.16 20.16
C CYS A 14 -19.09 17.25 18.87
N ALA A 15 -18.38 16.16 18.55
CA ALA A 15 -17.44 15.96 17.44
C ALA A 15 -16.20 16.89 17.42
N GLY A 16 -14.97 16.37 17.56
CA GLY A 16 -14.62 15.00 17.88
C GLY A 16 -13.13 14.83 18.17
N ALA A 17 -12.80 14.23 19.31
CA ALA A 17 -11.48 13.68 19.59
C ALA A 17 -11.44 12.22 19.14
N GLY A 18 -10.35 11.81 18.49
CA GLY A 18 -10.04 10.40 18.24
C GLY A 18 -10.09 9.59 19.54
N SER A 19 -10.66 8.40 19.51
CA SER A 19 -10.86 7.57 20.70
C SER A 19 -9.55 6.92 21.13
N LEU A 20 -8.77 7.66 21.92
CA LEU A 20 -7.55 7.15 22.56
C LEU A 20 -7.82 5.80 23.24
N PRO A 21 -6.94 4.79 23.10
CA PRO A 21 -7.13 3.47 23.66
C PRO A 21 -7.52 3.50 25.14
N SER A 22 -8.35 2.54 25.58
CA SER A 22 -8.88 2.53 26.95
C SER A 22 -7.82 2.50 28.05
N TRP A 23 -6.61 2.02 27.75
CA TRP A 23 -5.44 2.07 28.63
C TRP A 23 -4.73 3.44 28.66
N TYR A 24 -4.79 4.23 27.59
CA TYR A 24 -4.09 5.51 27.48
C TYR A 24 -4.78 6.59 28.30
N LYS A 25 -4.01 7.44 29.00
CA LYS A 25 -4.54 8.51 29.85
C LYS A 25 -3.66 9.74 29.70
N CYS A 26 -4.19 10.76 29.04
CA CYS A 26 -3.58 12.08 28.95
C CYS A 26 -3.34 12.67 30.36
N THR A 27 -2.09 13.00 30.69
CA THR A 27 -1.70 13.67 31.94
C THR A 27 -1.21 15.11 31.74
N CYS A 28 -1.04 15.56 30.49
CA CYS A 28 -0.63 16.93 30.20
C CYS A 28 -1.62 17.96 30.78
N PRO A 29 -1.14 19.05 31.40
CA PRO A 29 -2.00 20.08 31.96
C PRO A 29 -2.72 20.86 30.86
N SER A 30 -3.97 21.26 31.12
CA SER A 30 -4.83 22.01 30.18
C SER A 30 -4.44 23.49 29.99
N ALA A 31 -3.26 23.90 30.48
CA ALA A 31 -2.63 25.19 30.22
C ALA A 31 -1.10 25.04 30.23
N PRO A 32 -0.34 25.77 29.38
CA PRO A 32 1.12 25.67 29.36
C PRO A 32 1.76 26.07 30.69
N ALA A 33 2.61 25.20 31.24
CA ALA A 33 3.40 25.54 32.41
C ALA A 33 4.54 26.50 32.02
N ALA A 34 4.58 27.70 32.62
CA ALA A 34 5.44 28.82 32.21
C ALA A 34 6.97 28.61 32.36
N SER A 35 7.41 27.40 32.70
CA SER A 35 8.81 26.96 32.73
C SER A 35 8.98 25.44 32.56
N GLY A 36 7.97 24.76 31.98
CA GLY A 36 7.95 23.30 31.82
C GLY A 36 8.31 22.84 30.41
N THR A 37 8.81 21.60 30.30
CA THR A 37 8.90 20.89 29.02
C THR A 37 7.53 20.83 28.35
N PRO A 38 7.42 20.99 27.01
CA PRO A 38 6.16 20.83 26.31
C PRO A 38 5.49 19.49 26.64
N CYS A 39 4.17 19.53 26.80
CA CYS A 39 3.32 18.36 26.97
C CYS A 39 2.03 18.63 26.20
N VAL A 40 1.80 17.88 25.13
CA VAL A 40 0.61 17.96 24.27
C VAL A 40 0.07 16.55 24.11
N CYS A 41 -1.20 16.36 24.42
CA CYS A 41 -1.83 15.05 24.25
C CYS A 41 -2.28 14.82 22.79
N PRO A 42 -2.27 13.57 22.31
CA PRO A 42 -2.78 13.23 20.99
C PRO A 42 -4.22 13.67 20.83
N SER A 43 -4.49 14.38 19.75
CA SER A 43 -5.72 15.12 19.50
C SER A 43 -5.93 15.28 18.01
N THR A 44 -7.12 14.91 17.54
CA THR A 44 -7.62 15.17 16.18
C THR A 44 -8.20 16.58 16.02
N ALA A 45 -8.45 17.29 17.13
CA ALA A 45 -8.89 18.68 17.14
C ALA A 45 -7.70 19.63 16.94
N ALA A 46 -7.95 20.74 16.24
CA ALA A 46 -6.92 21.73 15.90
C ALA A 46 -6.25 22.33 17.15
N PRO A 47 -4.91 22.39 17.21
CA PRO A 47 -4.16 23.03 18.29
C PRO A 47 -4.65 24.45 18.58
N GLY A 48 -4.71 24.80 19.87
CA GLY A 48 -5.28 26.07 20.32
C GLY A 48 -6.81 26.19 20.19
N ASN A 49 -7.52 25.13 19.76
CA ASN A 49 -8.93 25.16 19.38
C ASN A 49 -9.23 26.16 18.25
N LEU A 50 -8.27 26.36 17.34
CA LEU A 50 -8.42 27.28 16.21
C LEU A 50 -9.53 26.82 15.26
N PRO A 51 -10.45 27.72 14.83
CA PRO A 51 -11.46 27.40 13.81
C PRO A 51 -10.80 26.91 12.52
N THR A 52 -11.29 25.82 11.92
CA THR A 52 -10.62 25.12 10.80
C THR A 52 -10.20 26.03 9.64
N ALA A 53 -11.02 27.03 9.29
CA ALA A 53 -10.72 27.99 8.22
C ALA A 53 -9.53 28.94 8.51
N SER A 54 -9.11 29.06 9.77
CA SER A 54 -7.95 29.85 10.20
C SER A 54 -6.73 29.01 10.57
N VAL A 55 -6.82 27.67 10.51
CA VAL A 55 -5.68 26.76 10.75
C VAL A 55 -4.73 26.81 9.54
N PRO A 56 -3.40 26.94 9.73
CA PRO A 56 -2.43 26.77 8.66
C PRO A 56 -2.42 25.33 8.12
N GLN A 57 -2.51 25.16 6.79
CA GLN A 57 -2.28 23.86 6.14
C GLN A 57 -0.78 23.68 5.90
N PHE A 58 -0.12 23.05 6.86
CA PHE A 58 1.29 22.68 6.77
C PHE A 58 1.51 21.51 5.82
N VAL A 59 2.53 21.58 4.97
CA VAL A 59 2.96 20.49 4.09
C VAL A 59 4.40 20.14 4.47
N LEU A 60 4.56 18.97 5.09
CA LEU A 60 5.86 18.37 5.36
C LEU A 60 6.26 17.61 4.09
N PHE A 61 6.99 18.25 3.17
CA PHE A 61 7.65 17.50 2.09
C PHE A 61 8.93 16.89 2.61
N THR A 62 9.22 15.64 2.22
CA THR A 62 10.28 14.86 2.83
C THR A 62 11.01 13.97 1.81
N HIS A 63 12.29 13.66 2.04
CA HIS A 63 13.09 12.76 1.17
C HIS A 63 13.99 11.89 2.01
N ASP A 64 13.94 10.59 1.80
CA ASP A 64 14.64 9.63 2.61
C ASP A 64 15.96 9.18 1.94
N ASP A 65 16.96 8.83 2.75
CA ASP A 65 18.24 8.15 2.42
C ASP A 65 19.44 9.07 2.15
N SER A 66 20.42 8.60 1.37
CA SER A 66 21.73 9.24 1.27
C SER A 66 21.65 10.56 0.50
N VAL A 67 22.25 11.64 1.01
CA VAL A 67 22.42 12.88 0.23
C VAL A 67 23.55 12.70 -0.78
N LEU A 68 23.17 12.19 -1.94
CA LEU A 68 23.99 12.14 -3.14
C LEU A 68 23.79 13.41 -4.00
N GLN A 69 24.56 13.55 -5.07
CA GLN A 69 24.41 14.67 -6.01
C GLN A 69 23.04 14.65 -6.70
N THR A 70 22.52 13.47 -7.06
CA THR A 70 21.14 13.30 -7.59
C THR A 70 20.11 13.79 -6.58
N THR A 71 20.10 13.24 -5.36
CA THR A 71 19.27 13.71 -4.24
C THR A 71 19.30 15.22 -4.05
N TYR A 72 20.48 15.83 -4.06
CA TYR A 72 20.62 17.28 -3.94
C TYR A 72 19.98 18.03 -5.11
N ASP A 73 20.25 17.61 -6.35
CA ASP A 73 19.72 18.27 -7.54
C ASP A 73 18.20 18.08 -7.67
N ASP A 74 17.69 16.88 -7.44
CA ASP A 74 16.25 16.57 -7.45
C ASP A 74 15.51 17.38 -6.37
N MET A 75 15.95 17.29 -5.11
CA MET A 75 15.29 17.96 -3.99
C MET A 75 15.40 19.49 -4.05
N THR A 76 16.49 20.03 -4.60
CA THR A 76 16.61 21.48 -4.79
C THR A 76 15.93 21.97 -6.07
N SER A 77 15.71 21.14 -7.10
CA SER A 77 14.85 21.49 -8.25
C SER A 77 13.38 21.62 -7.85
N ILE A 78 12.94 20.83 -6.86
CA ILE A 78 11.58 20.82 -6.32
C ILE A 78 11.34 22.04 -5.39
N THR A 79 12.33 22.48 -4.62
CA THR A 79 12.15 23.60 -3.66
C THR A 79 12.60 24.98 -4.15
N ASN A 80 13.69 25.08 -4.91
CA ASN A 80 14.33 26.37 -5.19
C ASN A 80 13.39 27.34 -5.92
N GLY A 81 13.37 28.59 -5.45
CA GLY A 81 12.56 29.67 -6.03
C GLY A 81 11.07 29.62 -5.68
N ARG A 82 10.59 28.58 -4.97
CA ARG A 82 9.20 28.48 -4.49
C ARG A 82 9.04 29.08 -3.09
N GLN A 83 7.85 29.59 -2.78
CA GLN A 83 7.54 30.25 -1.51
C GLN A 83 6.14 29.90 -0.99
N SER A 84 6.06 29.59 0.30
CA SER A 84 4.83 29.38 1.08
C SER A 84 3.92 30.62 1.10
N SER A 85 2.66 30.48 1.53
CA SER A 85 1.62 31.54 1.51
C SER A 85 1.99 32.87 2.18
N ASN A 86 3.04 32.92 3.00
CA ASN A 86 3.53 34.12 3.68
C ASN A 86 4.89 34.64 3.16
N GLY A 87 5.45 34.04 2.10
CA GLY A 87 6.73 34.42 1.52
C GLY A 87 7.95 33.61 2.00
N CYS A 88 7.82 32.73 3.01
CA CYS A 88 8.94 31.86 3.37
C CYS A 88 9.29 30.92 2.21
N PRO A 89 10.56 30.79 1.78
CA PRO A 89 11.00 29.75 0.85
C PRO A 89 10.41 28.38 1.18
N ALA A 90 9.93 27.68 0.15
CA ALA A 90 9.38 26.35 0.29
C ALA A 90 10.52 25.35 0.54
N VAL A 91 10.29 24.44 1.47
CA VAL A 91 11.34 23.75 2.20
C VAL A 91 10.95 22.30 2.45
N ALA A 92 11.93 21.41 2.43
CA ALA A 92 11.72 19.98 2.64
C ALA A 92 12.25 19.52 4.01
N THR A 93 12.17 18.22 4.20
CA THR A 93 12.45 17.44 5.41
C THR A 93 13.40 16.34 4.87
N MET A 94 14.68 16.69 4.60
CA MET A 94 15.69 15.83 3.97
C MET A 94 16.07 14.78 4.97
N PHE A 95 15.34 13.70 4.93
CA PHE A 95 15.62 12.58 5.74
C PHE A 95 16.99 11.90 5.32
N VAL A 96 18.16 12.24 5.93
CA VAL A 96 19.57 11.84 5.56
C VAL A 96 20.25 10.62 6.23
N THR A 97 20.55 9.50 5.52
CA THR A 97 21.47 8.43 6.02
C THR A 97 22.96 8.75 5.84
N THR A 98 23.84 8.26 6.73
CA THR A 98 25.26 8.71 6.74
C THR A 98 26.25 7.86 5.94
N LEU A 99 25.89 6.62 5.57
CA LEU A 99 26.58 5.87 4.53
C LEU A 99 26.40 6.60 3.18
N ASN A 100 27.45 6.64 2.34
CA ASN A 100 27.51 7.26 1.01
C ASN A 100 27.20 8.78 0.89
N THR A 101 26.61 9.41 1.90
CA THR A 101 26.25 10.84 1.92
C THR A 101 27.44 11.79 1.75
N ASP A 102 27.28 12.80 0.88
CA ASP A 102 28.23 13.92 0.78
C ASP A 102 27.90 15.01 1.81
N CYS A 103 28.72 15.08 2.86
CA CYS A 103 28.67 16.14 3.87
C CYS A 103 28.69 17.58 3.28
N SER A 104 29.24 17.79 2.08
CA SER A 104 29.22 19.09 1.38
C SER A 104 27.81 19.47 0.93
N LEU A 105 27.02 18.50 0.46
CA LEU A 105 25.63 18.68 0.06
C LEU A 105 24.73 18.82 1.29
N VAL A 106 24.98 18.01 2.33
CA VAL A 106 24.33 18.14 3.65
C VAL A 106 24.51 19.55 4.24
N ARG A 107 25.71 20.14 4.16
CA ARG A 107 25.94 21.54 4.57
C ARG A 107 25.26 22.57 3.66
N LYS A 108 25.30 22.40 2.34
CA LYS A 108 24.59 23.29 1.40
C LYS A 108 23.10 23.30 1.68
N LEU A 109 22.52 22.10 1.88
CA LEU A 109 21.15 21.92 2.31
C LEU A 109 20.96 22.63 3.66
N TYR A 110 21.70 22.31 4.73
CA TYR A 110 21.54 22.97 6.04
C TYR A 110 21.62 24.50 6.03
N ALA A 111 22.49 25.09 5.20
CA ALA A 111 22.67 26.54 5.07
C ALA A 111 21.81 27.21 3.96
N ALA A 112 21.12 26.42 3.14
CA ALA A 112 19.85 26.78 2.48
C ALA A 112 18.64 26.37 3.35
N GLY A 113 18.91 25.85 4.55
CA GLY A 113 17.99 25.69 5.64
C GLY A 113 17.78 24.33 6.26
N TYR A 114 18.21 23.27 5.62
CA TYR A 114 17.68 21.94 5.88
C TYR A 114 18.26 21.30 7.17
N GLU A 115 17.48 21.24 8.27
CA GLU A 115 17.74 20.48 9.53
C GLU A 115 18.18 19.09 9.15
N ILE A 116 19.28 18.62 9.72
CA ILE A 116 19.71 17.26 9.48
C ILE A 116 19.63 16.63 10.85
N ALA A 117 18.73 15.66 11.03
CA ALA A 117 18.56 14.96 12.30
C ALA A 117 19.21 13.57 12.25
N ASP A 118 18.68 12.46 12.81
CA ASP A 118 19.33 11.12 12.63
C ASP A 118 18.53 10.01 11.90
N HIS A 119 19.21 9.15 11.09
CA HIS A 119 18.71 8.10 10.15
C HIS A 119 19.38 6.73 10.38
N THR A 120 20.15 6.56 11.45
CA THR A 120 21.23 5.56 11.51
C THR A 120 22.36 5.74 10.48
N ILE A 121 23.36 4.85 10.54
CA ILE A 121 24.53 4.87 9.66
C ILE A 121 24.28 4.10 8.37
N THR A 122 23.92 2.81 8.48
CA THR A 122 24.11 1.82 7.39
C THR A 122 22.82 1.16 6.92
N HIS A 123 21.70 1.85 7.03
CA HIS A 123 20.42 1.43 6.46
C HIS A 123 19.80 0.05 6.88
N PRO A 124 19.71 -0.34 8.18
CA PRO A 124 19.36 -1.71 8.62
C PRO A 124 17.98 -1.83 9.36
N HIS A 125 17.67 -2.93 10.09
CA HIS A 125 16.31 -3.28 10.62
C HIS A 125 16.21 -3.59 12.16
N MET A 126 15.76 -2.69 13.08
CA MET A 126 15.49 -3.00 14.53
C MET A 126 14.06 -3.50 14.72
N ASN A 127 13.83 -4.64 14.08
CA ASN A 127 13.20 -5.75 14.74
C ASN A 127 13.85 -6.06 16.11
N ALA A 128 13.19 -6.94 16.88
CA ALA A 128 13.51 -7.23 18.28
C ALA A 128 14.88 -7.92 18.52
N SER A 129 15.72 -8.09 17.50
CA SER A 129 17.11 -8.54 17.66
C SER A 129 18.00 -7.45 18.27
N PHE A 130 17.99 -6.24 17.69
CA PHE A 130 18.97 -5.15 17.93
C PHE A 130 18.98 -4.66 19.39
N THR A 131 20.11 -4.86 20.08
CA THR A 131 20.35 -4.46 21.48
C THR A 131 20.71 -2.99 21.60
N GLN A 132 20.64 -2.45 22.82
CA GLN A 132 20.92 -1.05 23.12
C GLN A 132 22.27 -0.56 22.54
N SER A 133 23.33 -1.37 22.60
CA SER A 133 24.63 -0.95 22.04
C SER A 133 24.58 -0.77 20.53
N MET A 134 23.92 -1.67 19.80
CA MET A 134 23.87 -1.60 18.34
C MET A 134 22.77 -0.65 17.83
N VAL A 135 21.73 -0.40 18.64
CA VAL A 135 20.82 0.76 18.51
C VAL A 135 21.63 2.06 18.63
N GLU A 136 22.44 2.21 19.68
CA GLU A 136 23.24 3.41 19.96
C GLU A 136 24.35 3.63 18.94
N ASP A 137 25.07 2.59 18.51
CA ASP A 137 26.09 2.67 17.46
C ASP A 137 25.50 3.19 16.14
N GLN A 138 24.29 2.75 15.80
CA GLN A 138 23.58 3.22 14.62
C GLN A 138 23.09 4.67 14.81
N VAL A 139 22.29 4.96 15.84
CA VAL A 139 21.62 6.26 16.00
C VAL A 139 22.57 7.37 16.47
N LEU A 140 23.37 7.12 17.51
CA LEU A 140 24.28 8.13 18.06
C LEU A 140 25.53 8.26 17.19
N GLY A 141 25.96 7.17 16.56
CA GLY A 141 27.07 7.17 15.62
C GLY A 141 26.76 7.95 14.33
N ALA A 142 25.54 7.88 13.81
CA ALA A 142 25.11 8.74 12.70
C ALA A 142 24.90 10.20 13.14
N ARG A 143 24.31 10.45 14.32
CA ARG A 143 24.16 11.81 14.88
C ARG A 143 25.52 12.50 15.01
N THR A 144 26.53 11.74 15.41
CA THR A 144 27.94 12.17 15.48
C THR A 144 28.56 12.41 14.11
N LYS A 145 28.24 11.59 13.10
CA LYS A 145 28.72 11.77 11.71
C LYS A 145 28.09 12.99 11.03
N ILE A 146 26.81 13.24 11.24
CA ILE A 146 26.10 14.43 10.74
C ILE A 146 26.64 15.68 11.45
N ALA A 147 26.94 15.59 12.75
CA ALA A 147 27.67 16.65 13.45
C ALA A 147 29.07 16.89 12.85
N ALA A 148 29.80 15.82 12.52
CA ALA A 148 31.10 15.89 11.84
C ALA A 148 31.01 16.41 10.39
N CYS A 149 29.85 16.30 9.73
CA CYS A 149 29.60 17.03 8.47
C CYS A 149 29.56 18.56 8.68
N GLY A 150 29.50 19.07 9.92
CA GLY A 150 29.46 20.51 10.23
C GLY A 150 28.08 21.03 10.62
N ILE A 151 27.14 20.14 10.95
CA ILE A 151 25.82 20.48 11.49
C ILE A 151 25.94 20.61 13.02
N PRO A 152 25.31 21.58 13.70
CA PRO A 152 25.35 21.62 15.16
C PRO A 152 24.55 20.45 15.74
N GLN A 153 25.16 19.63 16.60
CA GLN A 153 24.52 18.43 17.17
C GLN A 153 23.21 18.73 17.95
N SER A 154 23.04 19.98 18.40
CA SER A 154 21.83 20.53 19.02
C SER A 154 20.66 20.79 18.06
N ASP A 155 20.91 20.82 16.75
CA ASP A 155 19.89 20.92 15.69
C ASP A 155 19.55 19.54 15.11
N ILE A 156 20.41 18.55 15.35
CA ILE A 156 20.20 17.13 15.01
C ILE A 156 19.24 16.50 16.04
N VAL A 157 17.94 16.81 15.95
CA VAL A 157 16.96 16.51 17.03
C VAL A 157 15.75 15.67 16.64
N GLY A 158 15.37 15.61 15.38
CA GLY A 158 14.46 14.59 14.88
C GLY A 158 15.08 13.19 14.81
N PHE A 159 14.22 12.18 14.86
CA PHE A 159 14.56 10.83 14.47
C PHE A 159 13.41 10.16 13.76
N ARG A 160 13.86 9.20 12.96
CA ARG A 160 13.20 8.37 11.97
C ARG A 160 14.41 7.55 11.36
N GLN A 161 14.19 6.55 10.52
CA GLN A 161 14.84 5.23 10.71
C GLN A 161 14.73 4.34 9.37
N PRO A 162 15.70 3.82 8.53
CA PRO A 162 15.84 3.24 7.06
C PRO A 162 15.02 2.22 6.01
N PHE A 163 13.87 2.42 5.23
CA PHE A 163 12.66 1.55 4.63
C PHE A 163 11.11 1.30 5.22
N LEU A 164 10.62 0.37 6.17
CA LEU A 164 9.54 0.45 7.32
C LEU A 164 9.42 -0.62 8.56
N GLU A 165 9.33 -0.27 9.89
CA GLU A 165 9.12 -0.93 11.27
C GLU A 165 9.22 0.09 12.50
N THR A 166 9.11 -0.29 13.82
CA THR A 166 9.77 0.40 15.00
C THR A 166 9.52 -0.28 16.38
N ASN A 167 10.35 -0.07 17.42
CA ASN A 167 10.17 -0.71 18.74
C ASN A 167 10.56 0.15 19.99
N PRO A 168 10.15 -0.24 21.23
CA PRO A 168 10.34 0.59 22.44
C PRO A 168 11.79 0.82 22.88
N LEU A 169 12.72 -0.06 22.51
CA LEU A 169 14.15 0.13 22.81
C LEU A 169 14.73 1.29 21.99
N VAL A 170 14.27 1.45 20.75
CA VAL A 170 14.66 2.58 19.90
C VAL A 170 14.24 3.88 20.57
N ARG A 171 12.94 4.00 20.87
CA ARG A 171 12.36 5.20 21.50
C ARG A 171 12.95 5.48 22.89
N GLN A 172 13.41 4.46 23.62
CA GLN A 172 14.19 4.63 24.85
C GLN A 172 15.55 5.28 24.58
N VAL A 173 16.34 4.78 23.61
CA VAL A 173 17.63 5.39 23.24
C VAL A 173 17.48 6.82 22.72
N LEU A 174 16.42 7.11 21.94
CA LEU A 174 16.09 8.47 21.51
C LEU A 174 15.81 9.39 22.68
N LYS A 175 14.98 8.92 23.62
CA LYS A 175 14.58 9.66 24.82
C LYS A 175 15.78 9.97 25.71
N ASP A 176 16.62 8.98 25.98
CA ASP A 176 17.77 9.11 26.88
C ASP A 176 18.88 9.98 26.30
N ASN A 177 19.03 10.01 24.97
CA ASN A 177 20.01 10.83 24.28
C ASN A 177 19.48 12.20 23.83
N GLY A 178 18.26 12.58 24.22
CA GLY A 178 17.73 13.93 23.96
C GLY A 178 17.49 14.21 22.48
N PHE A 179 16.80 13.29 21.80
CA PHE A 179 16.05 13.64 20.60
C PHE A 179 14.75 14.39 20.99
N LEU A 180 14.31 15.31 20.14
CA LEU A 180 13.10 16.10 20.30
C LEU A 180 11.87 15.31 19.85
N TYR A 181 11.94 14.63 18.71
CA TYR A 181 10.84 13.85 18.16
C TYR A 181 11.32 12.52 17.62
N ASP A 182 10.54 11.48 17.88
CA ASP A 182 10.35 10.40 16.91
C ASP A 182 9.27 10.88 15.92
N GLY A 183 9.34 10.44 14.68
CA GLY A 183 8.37 10.80 13.65
C GLY A 183 8.05 9.59 12.81
N THR A 184 8.03 8.41 13.45
CA THR A 184 8.12 7.10 12.84
C THR A 184 6.79 6.38 12.80
N ILE A 185 5.96 6.61 13.81
CA ILE A 185 4.86 5.70 14.06
C ILE A 185 3.73 6.01 13.08
N LEU A 186 3.41 5.03 12.25
CA LEU A 186 2.35 5.08 11.25
C LEU A 186 1.05 5.51 11.91
N GLU A 187 0.49 6.59 11.38
CA GLU A 187 -0.89 6.96 11.64
C GLU A 187 -1.69 6.77 10.37
N GLU A 188 -2.24 5.57 10.32
CA GLU A 188 -3.16 5.14 9.29
C GLU A 188 -4.59 5.47 9.69
N ALA A 189 -5.45 5.67 8.69
CA ALA A 189 -6.75 6.27 8.90
C ALA A 189 -7.78 5.36 9.59
N THR A 190 -7.50 4.08 9.86
CA THR A 190 -8.57 3.05 9.93
C THR A 190 -8.70 2.29 11.26
N ASN A 191 -7.59 2.06 11.96
CA ASN A 191 -7.52 1.19 13.13
C ASN A 191 -6.61 1.80 14.24
N SER A 192 -6.34 3.10 14.19
CA SER A 192 -5.47 3.85 15.12
C SER A 192 -6.23 4.96 15.87
N ILE A 193 -5.56 6.01 16.37
CA ILE A 193 -6.20 7.11 17.12
C ILE A 193 -7.19 7.87 16.23
N SER A 194 -6.83 8.07 14.97
CA SER A 194 -7.32 9.22 14.22
C SER A 194 -8.50 8.95 13.32
N ASN A 195 -9.38 9.95 13.27
CA ASN A 195 -10.43 10.02 12.27
C ASN A 195 -9.89 10.56 10.92
N GLY A 196 -8.85 9.87 10.41
CA GLY A 196 -8.27 9.99 9.06
C GLY A 196 -7.97 11.41 8.59
N MET A 197 -7.88 11.61 7.27
CA MET A 197 -7.30 12.83 6.70
C MET A 197 -8.03 14.15 7.02
N GLY A 198 -9.31 14.08 7.42
CA GLY A 198 -10.10 15.25 7.83
C GLY A 198 -10.06 15.56 9.33
N ALA A 199 -9.79 14.55 10.17
CA ALA A 199 -9.65 14.68 11.61
C ALA A 199 -8.45 13.84 12.08
N ARG A 200 -7.28 14.22 11.55
CA ARG A 200 -5.98 13.56 11.72
C ARG A 200 -5.36 13.99 13.05
N THR A 201 -4.74 13.09 13.83
CA THR A 201 -4.06 13.53 15.06
C THR A 201 -2.92 14.51 14.72
N TRP A 202 -2.80 15.55 15.53
CA TRP A 202 -1.64 16.42 15.50
C TRP A 202 -0.46 15.75 16.25
N PRO A 203 0.78 16.20 16.03
CA PRO A 203 1.93 15.79 16.84
C PRO A 203 1.64 15.92 18.33
N TYR A 204 2.17 14.98 19.11
CA TYR A 204 1.90 14.90 20.54
C TYR A 204 3.15 14.44 21.29
N THR A 205 3.16 14.58 22.61
CA THR A 205 4.29 14.18 23.44
C THR A 205 4.07 12.79 24.02
N LEU A 206 5.06 11.91 23.84
CA LEU A 206 5.09 10.51 24.27
C LEU A 206 5.14 10.31 25.79
N GLN A 207 4.84 11.34 26.59
CA GLN A 207 4.84 11.28 28.04
C GLN A 207 3.87 10.22 28.59
N ASP A 208 2.71 10.05 27.96
CA ASP A 208 1.71 9.05 28.36
C ASP A 208 1.75 7.78 27.48
N GLY A 209 2.75 7.68 26.59
CA GLY A 209 3.05 6.53 25.73
C GLY A 209 2.66 6.73 24.26
N VAL A 210 2.58 5.64 23.52
CA VAL A 210 2.09 5.61 22.12
C VAL A 210 0.66 5.06 22.09
N PRO A 211 -0.38 5.88 21.85
CA PRO A 211 -1.75 5.40 21.67
C PRO A 211 -2.05 4.94 20.22
N GLN A 212 -1.11 5.11 19.30
CA GLN A 212 -1.23 4.65 17.92
C GLN A 212 -1.20 3.12 17.83
N ASN A 213 -1.88 2.57 16.83
CA ASN A 213 -1.92 1.13 16.61
C ASN A 213 -0.72 0.65 15.79
N CYS A 214 0.43 0.57 16.47
CA CYS A 214 1.64 -0.04 15.95
C CYS A 214 1.45 -1.51 15.51
N GLY A 215 0.35 -2.18 15.91
CA GLY A 215 0.00 -3.50 15.40
C GLY A 215 -0.53 -3.53 13.96
N TRP A 216 -0.72 -2.37 13.32
CA TRP A 216 -1.16 -2.28 11.92
C TRP A 216 -0.04 -2.61 10.93
N TYR A 217 1.21 -2.23 11.23
CA TYR A 217 2.33 -2.41 10.32
C TYR A 217 3.29 -3.51 10.75
N VAL A 218 3.77 -4.30 9.78
CA VAL A 218 4.70 -5.40 10.03
C VAL A 218 6.07 -4.87 10.43
N GLY A 219 6.32 -4.85 11.74
CA GLY A 219 7.56 -4.42 12.36
C GLY A 219 7.37 -3.27 13.34
N GLU A 220 6.28 -2.52 13.25
CA GLU A 220 5.90 -1.62 14.33
C GLU A 220 5.48 -2.41 15.57
N ASN A 221 5.97 -1.98 16.73
CA ASN A 221 5.79 -2.65 18.00
C ASN A 221 5.74 -1.58 19.09
N CYS A 222 4.61 -1.47 19.77
CA CYS A 222 4.41 -0.56 20.88
C CYS A 222 3.72 -1.29 22.02
N THR A 223 4.13 -0.96 23.24
CA THR A 223 3.69 -1.52 24.50
C THR A 223 2.93 -0.48 25.29
N THR A 224 1.83 -0.88 25.90
CA THR A 224 0.94 0.02 26.67
C THR A 224 1.62 0.62 27.92
N SER A 225 2.84 0.18 28.25
CA SER A 225 3.67 0.60 29.37
C SER A 225 4.80 1.59 29.03
N GLU A 226 5.17 1.82 27.77
CA GLU A 226 6.32 2.68 27.43
C GLU A 226 6.01 4.17 27.56
N ARG A 227 6.95 4.99 28.04
CA ARG A 227 6.70 6.41 28.39
C ARG A 227 7.96 7.25 28.19
N TYR A 228 7.89 8.27 27.33
CA TYR A 228 9.04 9.11 26.94
C TYR A 228 8.75 10.60 27.13
N ALA A 229 8.70 11.03 28.39
CA ALA A 229 8.34 12.40 28.77
C ALA A 229 9.16 13.48 28.04
N GLY A 230 8.47 14.40 27.38
CA GLY A 230 9.06 15.51 26.62
C GLY A 230 9.68 15.15 25.26
N MET A 231 9.65 13.88 24.84
CA MET A 231 9.85 13.51 23.44
C MET A 231 8.52 13.60 22.71
N TRP A 232 8.52 14.09 21.48
CA TRP A 232 7.35 14.11 20.61
C TRP A 232 7.27 12.84 19.76
N GLU A 233 6.05 12.52 19.36
CA GLU A 233 5.76 11.75 18.15
C GLU A 233 5.23 12.73 17.09
N VAL A 234 5.60 12.49 15.83
CA VAL A 234 5.16 13.27 14.66
C VAL A 234 4.45 12.30 13.72
N PRO A 235 3.14 12.04 13.97
CA PRO A 235 2.46 10.87 13.46
C PRO A 235 2.45 10.79 11.93
N LEU A 236 2.65 9.58 11.45
CA LEU A 236 3.20 9.36 10.13
C LEU A 236 2.14 8.92 9.15
N TRP A 237 1.68 9.87 8.35
CA TRP A 237 0.35 9.80 7.75
C TRP A 237 0.19 8.81 6.60
N VAL A 238 -0.53 7.71 6.85
CA VAL A 238 -1.04 6.81 5.80
C VAL A 238 -2.38 7.33 5.26
N LEU A 239 -2.28 8.27 4.33
CA LEU A 239 -3.35 8.58 3.39
C LEU A 239 -3.53 7.39 2.39
N ALA A 240 -4.74 7.08 1.88
CA ALA A 240 -5.12 5.77 1.30
C ALA A 240 -5.95 5.68 -0.05
N ALA A 241 -5.85 6.61 -1.03
CA ALA A 241 -6.85 6.76 -2.13
C ALA A 241 -6.75 5.82 -3.32
N LYS A 242 -5.53 5.56 -3.79
CA LYS A 242 -5.25 4.82 -5.03
C LYS A 242 -4.31 3.64 -4.76
N GLY A 243 -4.16 3.33 -3.47
CA GLY A 243 -3.16 2.47 -2.86
C GLY A 243 -3.04 2.85 -1.38
N LEU A 244 -2.35 2.00 -0.62
CA LEU A 244 -1.81 2.31 0.70
C LEU A 244 -0.29 2.38 0.55
N TYR A 245 0.20 3.42 -0.15
CA TYR A 245 1.61 3.75 -0.01
C TYR A 245 1.86 3.97 1.47
N SER A 246 2.96 3.45 2.00
CA SER A 246 3.48 3.98 3.24
C SER A 246 4.32 5.20 2.89
N MET A 247 5.29 5.09 1.97
CA MET A 247 6.21 6.11 1.44
C MET A 247 6.37 5.98 -0.09
N ASP A 248 7.21 6.82 -0.67
CA ASP A 248 7.62 6.91 -2.07
C ASP A 248 6.45 6.99 -3.05
N TYR A 249 5.37 7.61 -2.58
CA TYR A 249 4.22 8.15 -3.31
C TYR A 249 3.97 7.54 -4.70
N GLY A 250 3.84 6.23 -4.83
CA GLY A 250 3.70 5.65 -6.16
C GLY A 250 3.76 4.14 -6.24
N ASP A 251 3.18 3.64 -7.31
CA ASP A 251 3.45 2.30 -7.84
C ASP A 251 3.27 2.32 -9.36
N ALA A 252 3.54 1.17 -10.00
CA ALA A 252 3.37 0.98 -11.43
C ALA A 252 2.03 1.55 -11.95
N SER A 253 0.94 1.43 -11.17
CA SER A 253 -0.42 1.88 -11.52
C SER A 253 -0.63 3.38 -11.34
N ASN A 254 0.01 4.01 -10.35
CA ASN A 254 -0.15 5.42 -10.00
C ASN A 254 1.21 6.11 -9.82
N SER A 255 1.52 7.05 -10.71
CA SER A 255 2.62 8.00 -10.52
C SER A 255 2.44 8.86 -9.27
N VAL A 256 3.52 9.46 -8.74
CA VAL A 256 3.49 10.51 -7.69
C VAL A 256 2.45 11.58 -7.95
N TYR A 257 2.31 11.98 -9.21
CA TYR A 257 1.29 12.94 -9.63
C TYR A 257 -0.13 12.38 -9.45
N ASP A 258 -0.38 11.12 -9.81
CA ASP A 258 -1.68 10.47 -9.62
C ASP A 258 -1.98 10.20 -8.15
N VAL A 259 -1.04 9.67 -7.38
CA VAL A 259 -1.16 9.39 -5.93
C VAL A 259 -1.66 10.61 -5.16
N LEU A 260 -1.07 11.77 -5.44
CA LEU A 260 -1.39 13.03 -4.77
C LEU A 260 -2.54 13.80 -5.44
N LYS A 261 -2.85 13.54 -6.73
CA LYS A 261 -3.98 14.16 -7.45
C LYS A 261 -5.32 13.58 -7.03
N VAL A 262 -6.01 14.32 -6.19
CA VAL A 262 -7.44 14.16 -5.87
C VAL A 262 -8.27 15.12 -6.73
N GLY A 263 -9.13 14.59 -7.59
CA GLY A 263 -10.01 15.37 -8.48
C GLY A 263 -9.47 15.53 -9.92
N SER A 264 -10.14 16.35 -10.73
CA SER A 264 -9.86 16.49 -12.17
C SER A 264 -8.87 17.61 -12.52
N GLU A 265 -8.67 18.60 -11.63
CA GLU A 265 -7.81 19.78 -11.85
C GLU A 265 -6.31 19.43 -12.01
N GLY A 266 -5.50 20.39 -12.45
CA GLY A 266 -4.04 20.24 -12.50
C GLY A 266 -3.46 20.21 -11.08
N PHE A 267 -2.58 19.26 -10.78
CA PHE A 267 -2.02 19.04 -9.45
C PHE A 267 -0.51 19.37 -9.40
N GLY A 268 0.08 19.43 -8.20
CA GLY A 268 1.52 19.55 -7.98
C GLY A 268 1.89 20.64 -6.97
N TRP A 269 3.19 20.91 -6.85
CA TRP A 269 3.75 21.93 -5.97
C TRP A 269 3.13 23.31 -6.19
N ASP A 270 3.15 23.77 -7.43
CA ASP A 270 2.67 25.11 -7.78
C ASP A 270 1.13 25.24 -7.59
N TYR A 271 0.39 24.12 -7.65
CA TYR A 271 -1.04 24.06 -7.30
C TYR A 271 -1.28 24.16 -5.78
N ALA A 272 -0.46 23.49 -4.96
CA ALA A 272 -0.54 23.55 -3.51
C ALA A 272 -0.12 24.93 -2.97
N LEU A 273 0.96 25.51 -3.52
CA LEU A 273 1.44 26.85 -3.19
C LEU A 273 0.45 27.96 -3.60
N ALA A 274 -0.38 27.70 -4.62
CA ALA A 274 -1.48 28.59 -5.02
C ALA A 274 -2.74 28.48 -4.11
N LYS A 275 -2.78 27.57 -3.13
CA LYS A 275 -3.86 27.53 -2.13
C LYS A 275 -3.54 28.48 -0.97
N PRO A 276 -4.51 29.29 -0.50
CA PRO A 276 -4.31 30.17 0.65
C PRO A 276 -3.98 29.36 1.92
N ASN A 277 -3.30 30.01 2.85
CA ASN A 277 -2.91 29.43 4.15
C ASN A 277 -2.14 28.10 4.05
N THR A 278 -1.44 27.85 2.93
CA THR A 278 -0.63 26.65 2.71
C THR A 278 0.86 26.96 2.84
N TYR A 279 1.56 26.16 3.65
CA TYR A 279 2.94 26.39 4.05
C TYR A 279 3.75 25.10 3.95
N PHE A 280 4.74 25.07 3.06
CA PHE A 280 5.74 24.00 3.01
C PHE A 280 6.78 24.29 4.08
N ILE A 281 6.94 23.39 5.05
CA ILE A 281 7.68 23.62 6.31
C ILE A 281 8.38 22.36 6.82
N THR A 282 9.17 22.53 7.87
CA THR A 282 9.89 21.47 8.58
C THR A 282 9.10 20.91 9.77
N ILE A 283 9.50 19.75 10.26
CA ILE A 283 8.97 19.20 11.51
C ILE A 283 9.33 20.08 12.71
N ARG A 284 10.54 20.63 12.82
CA ARG A 284 10.89 21.63 13.87
C ARG A 284 10.04 22.90 13.81
N GLN A 285 9.71 23.39 12.63
CA GLN A 285 8.77 24.52 12.48
C GLN A 285 7.35 24.14 12.90
N LEU A 286 6.87 22.95 12.53
CA LEU A 286 5.57 22.44 12.97
C LEU A 286 5.52 22.31 14.48
N LEU A 287 6.51 21.66 15.09
CA LEU A 287 6.59 21.44 16.54
C LEU A 287 6.75 22.75 17.33
N ALA A 288 7.36 23.79 16.76
CA ALA A 288 7.38 25.11 17.36
C ALA A 288 6.00 25.80 17.31
N TRP A 289 5.28 25.69 16.18
CA TRP A 289 3.90 26.18 16.09
C TRP A 289 2.94 25.40 17.00
N MET A 290 3.10 24.08 17.13
CA MET A 290 2.34 23.22 18.05
C MET A 290 2.41 23.68 19.51
N GLN A 291 3.52 24.29 19.92
CA GLN A 291 3.70 24.82 21.29
C GLN A 291 3.02 26.18 21.51
N ASN A 292 2.77 26.96 20.45
CA ASN A 292 2.09 28.25 20.49
C ASN A 292 1.29 28.49 19.20
N PRO A 293 0.16 27.79 19.01
CA PRO A 293 -0.56 27.77 17.73
C PRO A 293 -1.28 29.09 17.48
N VAL A 294 -0.94 29.73 16.36
CA VAL A 294 -1.54 30.98 15.88
C VAL A 294 -2.33 30.77 14.57
N PRO A 295 -3.41 31.55 14.33
CA PRO A 295 -4.10 31.58 13.04
C PRO A 295 -3.16 31.83 11.85
N ALA A 296 -3.51 31.34 10.66
CA ALA A 296 -2.73 31.54 9.42
C ALA A 296 -2.53 33.02 9.05
N GLU A 297 -3.54 33.87 9.26
CA GLU A 297 -3.43 35.35 9.15
C GLU A 297 -2.38 35.97 10.10
N GLN A 298 -2.04 35.27 11.18
CA GLN A 298 -1.05 35.64 12.18
C GLN A 298 0.22 34.78 12.08
N LEU A 299 0.28 33.80 11.15
CA LEU A 299 1.47 33.01 10.87
C LEU A 299 2.43 33.78 9.95
N THR A 300 2.87 34.90 10.50
CA THR A 300 3.94 35.71 9.93
C THR A 300 5.23 34.87 9.84
N PRO A 301 6.10 35.05 8.82
CA PRO A 301 7.38 34.34 8.72
C PRO A 301 8.22 34.34 9.99
N ALA A 302 8.14 35.40 10.81
CA ALA A 302 8.79 35.51 12.12
C ALA A 302 8.25 34.52 13.16
N LEU A 303 6.97 34.21 13.11
CA LEU A 303 6.31 33.28 14.04
C LEU A 303 6.29 31.84 13.52
N LEU A 304 6.50 31.66 12.21
CA LEU A 304 6.90 30.37 11.64
C LEU A 304 8.40 30.09 11.88
N GLY A 305 9.16 31.07 12.38
CA GLY A 305 10.58 30.95 12.71
C GLY A 305 11.50 30.84 11.51
N CYS A 306 10.97 30.95 10.30
CA CYS A 306 11.77 30.79 9.11
C CYS A 306 12.85 31.91 9.05
N GLY A 307 14.11 31.55 8.76
CA GLY A 307 15.30 32.40 8.66
C GLY A 307 16.55 31.84 9.34
N MET A 308 16.50 30.55 9.67
CA MET A 308 17.38 29.92 10.64
C MET A 308 17.96 28.63 10.03
N PRO A 309 19.29 28.48 9.93
CA PRO A 309 19.93 27.25 9.48
C PRO A 309 19.42 26.05 10.28
N GLY A 310 19.13 24.97 9.58
CA GLY A 310 18.45 23.83 10.19
C GLY A 310 16.98 24.05 10.52
N GLY A 311 16.32 25.06 9.95
CA GLY A 311 14.87 25.20 9.97
C GLY A 311 14.25 25.24 11.37
N SER A 312 14.96 25.78 12.36
CA SER A 312 14.41 25.93 13.71
C SER A 312 13.21 26.88 13.70
N GLY A 313 12.14 26.54 14.42
CA GLY A 313 11.09 27.52 14.75
C GLY A 313 11.61 28.68 15.63
N PRO A 314 10.78 29.68 15.95
CA PRO A 314 11.24 30.89 16.62
C PRO A 314 11.61 30.62 18.08
N VAL A 315 12.76 31.15 18.51
CA VAL A 315 13.24 30.97 19.89
C VAL A 315 12.40 31.79 20.87
N ALA A 316 11.79 31.13 21.86
CA ALA A 316 10.96 31.78 22.87
C ALA A 316 11.80 32.67 23.82
N ALA A 317 11.40 33.93 23.98
CA ALA A 317 12.08 34.88 24.87
C ALA A 317 11.57 34.81 26.31
N ALA A 318 12.48 34.59 27.27
CA ALA A 318 12.18 34.59 28.70
C ALA A 318 11.91 36.01 29.24
N ALA A 319 11.13 36.11 30.33
CA ALA A 319 10.53 37.37 30.76
C ALA A 319 11.43 38.26 31.66
N SER A 320 11.93 39.36 31.06
CA SER A 320 12.21 40.67 31.71
C SER A 320 13.41 40.79 32.69
N PRO A 321 13.95 42.02 32.97
CA PRO A 321 13.33 43.35 32.73
C PRO A 321 14.17 44.45 32.03
N SER A 322 13.42 45.43 31.49
CA SER A 322 13.72 46.88 31.37
C SER A 322 14.96 47.41 30.62
N SER A 323 14.76 47.92 29.40
CA SER A 323 14.98 49.35 29.04
C SER A 323 14.49 49.65 27.60
N ALA A 324 14.32 50.93 27.23
CA ALA A 324 13.49 51.37 26.08
C ALA A 324 13.79 52.85 25.68
N PRO A 325 13.25 53.42 24.57
CA PRO A 325 12.88 52.82 23.27
C PRO A 325 13.24 53.67 22.00
N SER A 326 13.54 53.01 20.88
CA SER A 326 13.30 53.47 19.49
C SER A 326 13.61 52.33 18.50
N SER A 327 12.90 52.09 17.38
CA SER A 327 11.65 52.65 16.83
C SER A 327 10.93 51.57 15.97
N ALA A 328 9.61 51.66 15.78
CA ALA A 328 8.74 50.64 15.16
C ALA A 328 8.40 50.94 13.67
N PRO A 329 7.67 50.08 12.90
CA PRO A 329 7.08 48.78 13.25
C PRO A 329 7.44 47.59 12.31
N SER A 330 6.93 46.41 12.66
CA SER A 330 7.20 45.06 12.09
C SER A 330 5.89 44.42 11.53
N PRO A 331 5.82 43.16 11.01
CA PRO A 331 6.86 42.11 10.85
C PRO A 331 7.01 41.63 9.38
N SER A 332 7.90 40.70 8.97
CA SER A 332 8.28 39.37 9.55
C SER A 332 9.42 38.70 8.73
N SER A 333 10.02 37.57 9.17
CA SER A 333 11.26 36.96 8.62
C SER A 333 11.17 36.08 7.33
N ALA A 334 11.76 34.87 7.30
CA ALA A 334 12.59 34.39 6.18
C ALA A 334 12.43 32.89 5.75
N ALA A 335 13.36 31.94 5.99
CA ALA A 335 13.48 30.64 5.27
C ALA A 335 13.60 29.32 6.11
N GLU A 336 13.90 28.16 5.48
CA GLU A 336 14.62 26.99 6.08
C GLU A 336 13.80 25.73 6.57
N ALA A 337 14.41 24.53 6.68
CA ALA A 337 13.91 23.12 6.34
C ALA A 337 14.30 21.98 7.38
N SER A 338 13.93 20.66 7.27
CA SER A 338 14.83 19.44 7.55
C SER A 338 14.36 18.06 8.23
N SER A 339 15.13 16.90 8.25
CA SER A 339 14.98 15.56 9.02
C SER A 339 16.00 14.32 8.76
N PRO A 340 15.88 12.98 9.23
CA PRO A 340 16.10 11.53 8.63
C PRO A 340 15.22 10.22 8.98
N SER A 341 14.98 9.16 8.10
CA SER A 341 13.91 8.03 7.85
C SER A 341 14.44 6.59 7.40
N PRO A 342 13.90 5.50 6.67
CA PRO A 342 12.66 4.58 6.71
C PRO A 342 12.28 2.99 7.21
N ALA A 343 12.77 1.72 7.72
CA ALA A 343 13.33 0.26 7.28
C ALA A 343 12.66 -1.23 7.15
N THR A 344 12.33 -1.81 5.93
CA THR A 344 11.88 -3.24 5.54
C THR A 344 11.85 -3.54 3.99
N SER A 345 11.65 -4.79 3.48
CA SER A 345 12.10 -5.15 2.10
C SER A 345 11.73 -6.52 1.40
N ALA A 346 11.79 -6.63 0.03
CA ALA A 346 11.41 -7.81 -0.84
C ALA A 346 12.31 -8.11 -2.12
N VAL A 347 12.32 -9.35 -2.66
CA VAL A 347 13.27 -9.85 -3.72
C VAL A 347 12.68 -9.96 -5.14
N VAL A 348 13.44 -9.62 -6.22
CA VAL A 348 13.05 -9.83 -7.63
C VAL A 348 14.24 -10.17 -8.57
N ASP A 349 14.10 -11.21 -9.40
CA ASP A 349 14.94 -11.51 -10.57
C ASP A 349 14.31 -10.89 -11.85
N PHE A 350 15.16 -10.42 -12.77
CA PHE A 350 14.79 -9.57 -13.90
C PHE A 350 15.71 -9.71 -15.13
N GLY A 351 16.70 -10.61 -15.13
CA GLY A 351 17.78 -10.60 -16.13
C GLY A 351 18.13 -11.95 -16.73
N ASP A 352 17.61 -12.25 -17.92
CA ASP A 352 18.08 -13.31 -18.79
C ASP A 352 18.11 -12.91 -20.28
N HIS A 353 18.79 -13.73 -21.10
CA HIS A 353 19.01 -13.47 -22.54
C HIS A 353 19.34 -14.79 -23.28
N ASP A 354 18.57 -15.09 -24.33
CA ASP A 354 18.48 -16.40 -25.01
C ASP A 354 19.22 -16.49 -26.37
N ASP A 355 20.39 -15.85 -26.52
CA ASP A 355 21.14 -15.90 -27.79
C ASP A 355 22.67 -15.76 -27.67
N SER A 356 23.37 -15.68 -28.81
CA SER A 356 24.84 -15.62 -28.90
C SER A 356 25.40 -14.34 -28.28
N ILE A 357 26.42 -14.47 -27.42
CA ILE A 357 27.06 -13.32 -26.79
C ILE A 357 27.96 -12.60 -27.83
N LEU A 358 27.50 -11.46 -28.31
CA LEU A 358 28.21 -10.58 -29.24
C LEU A 358 28.57 -9.23 -28.59
N GLN A 359 29.37 -8.40 -29.27
CA GLN A 359 29.77 -7.08 -28.73
C GLN A 359 28.58 -6.15 -28.39
N PRO A 360 27.48 -6.10 -29.15
CA PRO A 360 26.27 -5.36 -28.76
C PRO A 360 25.65 -5.93 -27.48
N THR A 361 25.28 -7.21 -27.47
CA THR A 361 24.76 -7.94 -26.28
C THR A 361 25.58 -7.68 -25.02
N TYR A 362 26.92 -7.77 -25.12
CA TYR A 362 27.83 -7.48 -24.03
C TYR A 362 27.75 -6.02 -23.59
N HIS A 363 27.77 -5.07 -24.52
CA HIS A 363 27.67 -3.64 -24.21
C HIS A 363 26.32 -3.29 -23.56
N ASP A 364 25.22 -3.78 -24.13
CA ASP A 364 23.87 -3.45 -23.69
C ASP A 364 23.64 -3.95 -22.25
N ILE A 365 23.96 -5.23 -21.99
CA ILE A 365 23.81 -5.86 -20.66
C ILE A 365 24.77 -5.23 -19.63
N THR A 366 26.04 -5.01 -19.97
CA THR A 366 26.97 -4.34 -19.05
C THR A 366 26.61 -2.87 -18.82
N SER A 367 26.05 -2.15 -19.80
CA SER A 367 25.55 -0.78 -19.60
C SER A 367 24.29 -0.72 -18.72
N ALA A 368 23.49 -1.79 -18.74
CA ALA A 368 22.29 -1.93 -17.93
C ALA A 368 22.59 -2.35 -16.48
N LEU A 369 23.65 -3.13 -16.23
CA LEU A 369 23.91 -3.78 -14.94
C LEU A 369 25.29 -3.53 -14.31
N ASP A 370 26.37 -3.32 -15.06
CA ASP A 370 27.70 -3.14 -14.46
C ASP A 370 27.76 -1.84 -13.65
N GLY A 371 28.40 -1.90 -12.48
CA GLY A 371 28.45 -0.80 -11.52
C GLY A 371 27.17 -0.64 -10.68
N LYS A 372 26.04 -1.20 -11.11
CA LYS A 372 24.83 -1.32 -10.27
C LYS A 372 24.98 -2.46 -9.27
N LYS A 373 24.22 -2.39 -8.18
CA LYS A 373 24.29 -3.36 -7.08
C LYS A 373 22.93 -3.67 -6.49
N SER A 374 22.62 -4.96 -6.43
CA SER A 374 21.54 -5.59 -5.67
C SER A 374 21.53 -5.13 -4.20
N GLY A 375 20.38 -5.19 -3.52
CA GLY A 375 20.15 -4.54 -2.21
C GLY A 375 21.08 -4.92 -1.04
N ASN A 376 21.86 -6.00 -1.16
CA ASN A 376 22.88 -6.41 -0.18
C ASN A 376 24.31 -5.93 -0.53
N GLY A 377 24.50 -5.27 -1.67
CA GLY A 377 25.79 -4.84 -2.21
C GLY A 377 26.43 -5.80 -3.23
N CYS A 378 25.77 -6.91 -3.59
CA CYS A 378 26.17 -7.76 -4.72
C CYS A 378 26.22 -6.94 -6.02
N PRO A 379 27.18 -7.13 -6.94
CA PRO A 379 27.04 -6.67 -8.31
C PRO A 379 25.73 -7.20 -8.91
N ALA A 380 25.00 -6.36 -9.65
CA ALA A 380 23.83 -6.83 -10.37
C ALA A 380 24.27 -7.74 -11.54
N VAL A 381 23.73 -8.96 -11.60
CA VAL A 381 24.11 -9.99 -12.59
C VAL A 381 22.88 -10.69 -13.16
N ALA A 382 23.06 -11.37 -14.30
CA ALA A 382 22.01 -11.99 -15.10
C ALA A 382 22.40 -13.40 -15.58
N THR A 383 21.41 -14.18 -16.03
CA THR A 383 21.57 -15.55 -16.54
C THR A 383 21.56 -15.57 -18.07
N MET A 384 22.70 -15.86 -18.70
CA MET A 384 22.82 -15.93 -20.16
C MET A 384 22.53 -17.36 -20.65
N PHE A 385 21.46 -17.59 -21.41
CA PHE A 385 21.20 -18.87 -22.08
C PHE A 385 21.76 -18.81 -23.49
N VAL A 386 22.93 -19.43 -23.72
CA VAL A 386 23.78 -19.05 -24.84
C VAL A 386 23.69 -19.98 -26.05
N THR A 387 23.35 -19.42 -27.23
CA THR A 387 23.56 -20.12 -28.50
C THR A 387 25.05 -20.14 -28.86
N THR A 388 25.59 -21.33 -29.17
CA THR A 388 27.05 -21.50 -29.36
C THR A 388 27.51 -21.41 -30.82
N LEU A 389 26.65 -20.96 -31.73
CA LEU A 389 27.00 -20.81 -33.14
C LEU A 389 27.87 -19.57 -33.41
N ASN A 390 27.57 -18.42 -32.79
CA ASN A 390 28.24 -17.15 -33.06
C ASN A 390 28.88 -16.46 -31.83
N THR A 391 28.74 -17.06 -30.64
CA THR A 391 29.24 -16.48 -29.37
C THR A 391 30.73 -16.15 -29.38
N ASP A 392 31.08 -14.91 -29.05
CA ASP A 392 32.44 -14.49 -28.76
C ASP A 392 32.85 -15.03 -27.38
N CYS A 393 33.58 -16.14 -27.36
CA CYS A 393 34.16 -16.73 -26.15
C CYS A 393 34.95 -15.74 -25.28
N SER A 394 35.49 -14.65 -25.84
CA SER A 394 36.18 -13.61 -25.10
C SER A 394 35.23 -12.78 -24.25
N LEU A 395 34.02 -12.51 -24.74
CA LEU A 395 32.96 -11.81 -24.01
C LEU A 395 32.26 -12.75 -23.02
N ALA A 396 31.98 -13.98 -23.42
CA ALA A 396 31.43 -15.00 -22.51
C ALA A 396 32.31 -15.19 -21.27
N ARG A 397 33.65 -15.24 -21.44
CA ARG A 397 34.60 -15.28 -20.32
C ARG A 397 34.59 -14.00 -19.46
N LYS A 398 34.38 -12.81 -20.05
CA LYS A 398 34.29 -11.56 -19.28
C LYS A 398 33.04 -11.52 -18.40
N LEU A 399 31.87 -11.85 -18.98
CA LEU A 399 30.61 -11.93 -18.23
C LEU A 399 30.70 -13.00 -17.13
N TYR A 400 31.17 -14.20 -17.45
CA TYR A 400 31.43 -15.25 -16.47
C TYR A 400 32.36 -14.78 -15.34
N ALA A 401 33.48 -14.12 -15.65
CA ALA A 401 34.42 -13.60 -14.65
C ALA A 401 33.89 -12.41 -13.85
N ALA A 402 32.90 -11.68 -14.35
CA ALA A 402 32.20 -10.61 -13.64
C ALA A 402 31.07 -11.13 -12.72
N GLY A 403 30.66 -12.39 -12.87
CA GLY A 403 29.66 -13.06 -12.02
C GLY A 403 28.33 -13.40 -12.70
N TYR A 404 28.21 -13.20 -14.03
CA TYR A 404 27.04 -13.63 -14.80
C TYR A 404 27.06 -15.15 -15.02
N GLU A 405 25.90 -15.81 -15.00
CA GLU A 405 25.79 -17.24 -15.33
C GLU A 405 25.80 -17.44 -16.85
N ILE A 406 26.49 -18.49 -17.31
CA ILE A 406 26.51 -18.90 -18.72
C ILE A 406 25.86 -20.29 -18.80
N ALA A 407 24.54 -20.30 -18.95
CA ALA A 407 23.69 -21.46 -19.08
C ALA A 407 23.59 -21.94 -20.54
N ASP A 408 23.09 -23.16 -20.73
CA ASP A 408 22.96 -23.80 -22.03
C ASP A 408 21.58 -23.52 -22.67
N HIS A 409 21.56 -23.31 -23.98
CA HIS A 409 20.33 -23.14 -24.77
C HIS A 409 20.28 -24.20 -25.87
N THR A 410 21.22 -24.13 -26.82
CA THR A 410 21.52 -25.17 -27.85
C THR A 410 22.70 -24.69 -28.70
N ILE A 411 23.15 -25.49 -29.68
CA ILE A 411 24.12 -25.00 -30.67
C ILE A 411 23.46 -23.99 -31.61
N THR A 412 22.29 -24.32 -32.16
CA THR A 412 21.72 -23.59 -33.32
C THR A 412 20.27 -23.11 -33.15
N HIS A 413 19.78 -22.96 -31.92
CA HIS A 413 18.40 -22.54 -31.62
C HIS A 413 17.29 -23.32 -32.39
N PRO A 414 17.30 -24.68 -32.44
CA PRO A 414 16.32 -25.44 -33.21
C PRO A 414 15.01 -25.71 -32.47
N HIS A 415 13.91 -25.82 -33.22
CA HIS A 415 12.63 -26.36 -32.76
C HIS A 415 12.74 -27.86 -32.42
N MET A 416 13.07 -28.21 -31.17
CA MET A 416 13.24 -29.58 -30.68
C MET A 416 11.91 -30.28 -30.35
N ASN A 417 10.96 -30.22 -31.28
CA ASN A 417 9.65 -30.87 -31.21
C ASN A 417 9.74 -32.40 -31.31
N ALA A 418 8.59 -33.09 -31.31
CA ALA A 418 8.49 -34.56 -31.32
C ALA A 418 9.17 -35.30 -32.50
N SER A 419 9.65 -34.60 -33.53
CA SER A 419 10.47 -35.19 -34.60
C SER A 419 11.97 -35.27 -34.25
N PHE A 420 12.45 -34.55 -33.22
CA PHE A 420 13.82 -34.66 -32.74
C PHE A 420 14.04 -36.01 -32.03
N THR A 421 14.94 -36.82 -32.57
CA THR A 421 15.39 -38.02 -31.87
C THR A 421 16.22 -37.65 -30.63
N ARG A 422 16.25 -38.52 -29.62
CA ARG A 422 17.08 -38.32 -28.42
C ARG A 422 18.54 -37.97 -28.75
N SER A 423 19.14 -38.61 -29.76
CA SER A 423 20.50 -38.30 -30.21
C SER A 423 20.65 -36.88 -30.73
N MET A 424 19.67 -36.36 -31.47
CA MET A 424 19.70 -34.99 -32.00
C MET A 424 19.54 -33.93 -30.90
N VAL A 425 18.80 -34.26 -29.83
CA VAL A 425 18.74 -33.43 -28.62
C VAL A 425 20.07 -33.49 -27.88
N GLU A 426 20.66 -34.68 -27.72
CA GLU A 426 21.97 -34.85 -27.07
C GLU A 426 23.09 -34.12 -27.85
N ASP A 427 23.08 -34.15 -29.19
CA ASP A 427 24.00 -33.38 -30.04
C ASP A 427 23.84 -31.86 -29.85
N GLN A 428 22.60 -31.35 -29.76
CA GLN A 428 22.31 -29.92 -29.67
C GLN A 428 22.52 -29.34 -28.27
N VAL A 429 22.18 -30.08 -27.21
CA VAL A 429 22.36 -29.67 -25.82
C VAL A 429 23.79 -29.96 -25.39
N LEU A 430 24.22 -31.22 -25.36
CA LEU A 430 25.55 -31.58 -24.81
C LEU A 430 26.69 -31.03 -25.66
N GLY A 431 26.48 -30.88 -26.97
CA GLY A 431 27.42 -30.22 -27.88
C GLY A 431 27.52 -28.70 -27.65
N ALA A 432 26.46 -28.04 -27.18
CA ALA A 432 26.49 -26.64 -26.76
C ALA A 432 27.19 -26.48 -25.41
N ARG A 433 26.82 -27.26 -24.39
CA ARG A 433 27.56 -27.37 -23.11
C ARG A 433 29.06 -27.55 -23.32
N THR A 434 29.45 -28.42 -24.25
CA THR A 434 30.85 -28.69 -24.61
C THR A 434 31.52 -27.48 -25.28
N LYS A 435 30.80 -26.70 -26.10
CA LYS A 435 31.31 -25.47 -26.73
C LYS A 435 31.43 -24.30 -25.76
N ILE A 436 30.46 -24.10 -24.86
CA ILE A 436 30.56 -23.14 -23.76
C ILE A 436 31.77 -23.50 -22.89
N ALA A 437 31.98 -24.78 -22.59
CA ALA A 437 33.17 -25.23 -21.88
C ALA A 437 34.47 -24.96 -22.67
N ALA A 438 34.47 -25.15 -23.99
CA ALA A 438 35.59 -24.81 -24.87
C ALA A 438 35.87 -23.30 -24.96
N CYS A 439 34.90 -22.43 -24.63
CA CYS A 439 35.17 -21.00 -24.42
C CYS A 439 36.01 -20.73 -23.15
N GLY A 440 36.28 -21.71 -22.29
CA GLY A 440 37.02 -21.55 -21.04
C GLY A 440 36.13 -21.37 -19.81
N ILE A 441 34.85 -21.73 -19.92
CA ILE A 441 33.92 -21.83 -18.79
C ILE A 441 34.05 -23.24 -18.18
N PRO A 442 34.03 -23.44 -16.85
CA PRO A 442 34.05 -24.79 -16.28
C PRO A 442 32.78 -25.57 -16.64
N LEU A 443 32.92 -26.80 -17.11
CA LEU A 443 31.78 -27.67 -17.46
C LEU A 443 30.86 -27.95 -16.24
N THR A 444 31.40 -27.83 -15.03
CA THR A 444 30.69 -27.94 -13.75
C THR A 444 29.82 -26.73 -13.41
N ASP A 445 30.03 -25.58 -14.06
CA ASP A 445 29.25 -24.36 -13.85
C ASP A 445 28.09 -24.20 -14.84
N ILE A 446 28.16 -24.85 -16.00
CA ILE A 446 27.12 -24.86 -17.02
C ILE A 446 26.04 -25.85 -16.57
N VAL A 447 25.13 -25.42 -15.70
CA VAL A 447 24.13 -26.30 -15.04
C VAL A 447 22.67 -25.93 -15.31
N GLY A 448 22.42 -24.74 -15.84
CA GLY A 448 21.12 -24.32 -16.35
C GLY A 448 20.86 -24.76 -17.79
N PHE A 449 19.60 -25.00 -18.10
CA PHE A 449 19.10 -25.24 -19.46
C PHE A 449 17.80 -24.47 -19.71
N ARG A 450 17.61 -24.04 -20.97
CA ARG A 450 16.32 -23.57 -21.51
C ARG A 450 16.15 -24.12 -22.93
N GLN A 451 14.94 -24.54 -23.28
CA GLN A 451 14.65 -25.00 -24.64
C GLN A 451 14.29 -23.82 -25.56
N PRO A 452 14.86 -23.77 -26.79
CA PRO A 452 14.46 -22.82 -27.82
C PRO A 452 12.95 -22.69 -28.02
N PHE A 453 12.49 -21.46 -28.24
CA PHE A 453 11.09 -21.08 -28.50
C PHE A 453 10.11 -21.45 -27.37
N LEU A 454 10.61 -21.80 -26.18
CA LEU A 454 9.81 -22.32 -25.06
C LEU A 454 8.92 -23.53 -25.46
N GLU A 455 9.39 -24.31 -26.44
CA GLU A 455 8.91 -25.67 -26.66
C GLU A 455 9.29 -26.52 -25.45
N SER A 456 8.39 -27.34 -24.94
CA SER A 456 8.64 -28.15 -23.74
C SER A 456 8.19 -29.57 -24.02
N ASN A 457 9.06 -30.56 -23.79
CA ASN A 457 8.69 -31.97 -23.96
C ASN A 457 9.51 -32.95 -23.08
N PRO A 458 8.99 -34.17 -22.82
CA PRO A 458 9.62 -35.12 -21.91
C PRO A 458 10.98 -35.64 -22.38
N THR A 459 11.23 -35.68 -23.70
CA THR A 459 12.51 -36.17 -24.25
C THR A 459 13.65 -35.22 -23.91
N VAL A 460 13.42 -33.92 -24.04
CA VAL A 460 14.43 -32.90 -23.71
C VAL A 460 14.67 -32.85 -22.20
N ARG A 461 13.61 -32.77 -21.37
CA ARG A 461 13.73 -32.89 -19.90
C ARG A 461 14.49 -34.15 -19.47
N GLN A 462 14.26 -35.29 -20.13
CA GLN A 462 14.98 -36.53 -19.83
C GLN A 462 16.47 -36.47 -20.22
N VAL A 463 16.84 -35.78 -21.31
CA VAL A 463 18.25 -35.56 -21.70
C VAL A 463 18.93 -34.60 -20.72
N VAL A 464 18.31 -33.45 -20.43
CA VAL A 464 18.76 -32.45 -19.44
C VAL A 464 19.02 -33.13 -18.09
N LYS A 465 18.03 -33.89 -17.58
CA LYS A 465 18.18 -34.63 -16.32
C LYS A 465 19.27 -35.70 -16.37
N SER A 466 19.30 -36.55 -17.40
CA SER A 466 20.24 -37.69 -17.45
C SER A 466 21.70 -37.27 -17.68
N ASN A 467 21.96 -36.02 -18.04
CA ASN A 467 23.31 -35.47 -18.20
C ASN A 467 23.73 -34.49 -17.09
N GLY A 468 22.98 -34.42 -15.98
CA GLY A 468 23.40 -33.64 -14.80
C GLY A 468 23.37 -32.14 -15.02
N PHE A 469 22.31 -31.62 -15.63
CA PHE A 469 21.86 -30.26 -15.41
C PHE A 469 21.12 -30.17 -14.06
N LEU A 470 21.11 -28.98 -13.46
CA LEU A 470 20.47 -28.70 -12.16
C LEU A 470 19.00 -28.31 -12.33
N TYR A 471 18.72 -27.50 -13.35
CA TYR A 471 17.38 -26.94 -13.60
C TYR A 471 17.04 -26.86 -15.08
N ASP A 472 15.74 -26.84 -15.36
CA ASP A 472 15.12 -26.43 -16.62
C ASP A 472 14.35 -25.11 -16.35
N SER A 473 14.33 -24.20 -17.32
CA SER A 473 13.58 -22.93 -17.25
C SER A 473 12.83 -22.73 -18.56
N THR A 474 11.87 -23.62 -18.80
CA THR A 474 11.19 -23.75 -20.09
C THR A 474 9.67 -23.74 -19.93
N ILE A 475 9.13 -24.16 -18.78
CA ILE A 475 7.67 -24.28 -18.60
C ILE A 475 7.05 -22.91 -18.31
N LEU A 476 6.12 -22.50 -19.17
CA LEU A 476 5.31 -21.30 -19.00
C LEU A 476 4.23 -21.50 -17.94
N GLU A 477 4.00 -20.48 -17.11
CA GLU A 477 2.83 -20.41 -16.23
C GLU A 477 1.82 -19.35 -16.72
N GLU A 478 0.54 -19.74 -16.78
CA GLU A 478 -0.54 -18.90 -17.29
C GLU A 478 -1.20 -18.04 -16.18
N PRO A 479 -1.79 -16.87 -16.52
CA PRO A 479 -2.30 -15.95 -15.50
C PRO A 479 -3.65 -16.35 -14.88
N THR A 480 -4.34 -17.36 -15.43
CA THR A 480 -5.80 -17.53 -15.26
C THR A 480 -6.30 -18.90 -14.76
N ASN A 481 -5.62 -20.01 -15.07
CA ASN A 481 -6.05 -21.37 -14.70
C ASN A 481 -4.87 -22.30 -14.30
N SER A 482 -3.73 -21.72 -13.91
CA SER A 482 -2.63 -22.46 -13.25
C SER A 482 -2.74 -22.33 -11.72
N ILE A 483 -1.71 -22.72 -10.95
CA ILE A 483 -1.71 -22.50 -9.49
C ILE A 483 -1.79 -20.99 -9.17
N SER A 484 -1.15 -20.16 -10.00
CA SER A 484 -1.11 -18.72 -9.82
C SER A 484 -2.41 -18.01 -10.23
N ASN A 485 -3.11 -17.46 -9.24
CA ASN A 485 -4.21 -16.50 -9.46
C ASN A 485 -3.65 -15.10 -9.73
N GLY A 486 -3.09 -14.89 -10.92
CA GLY A 486 -2.54 -13.60 -11.37
C GLY A 486 -1.16 -13.22 -10.80
N MET A 487 -0.66 -12.05 -11.20
CA MET A 487 0.76 -11.66 -11.05
C MET A 487 1.28 -11.54 -9.62
N GLY A 488 0.41 -11.48 -8.61
CA GLY A 488 0.76 -11.39 -7.18
C GLY A 488 0.86 -12.73 -6.45
N ALA A 489 0.50 -13.85 -7.09
CA ALA A 489 0.47 -15.19 -6.49
C ALA A 489 1.30 -16.18 -7.32
N ARG A 490 2.60 -15.88 -7.52
CA ARG A 490 3.47 -16.65 -8.42
C ARG A 490 3.98 -17.95 -7.79
N THR A 491 4.05 -19.01 -8.59
CA THR A 491 4.68 -20.28 -8.25
C THR A 491 6.19 -20.11 -8.19
N TRP A 492 6.77 -20.30 -7.01
CA TRP A 492 8.23 -20.30 -6.85
C TRP A 492 8.85 -21.52 -7.57
N PRO A 493 10.13 -21.44 -8.00
CA PRO A 493 10.85 -22.60 -8.52
C PRO A 493 10.71 -23.83 -7.63
N TYR A 494 10.50 -24.98 -8.23
CA TYR A 494 10.12 -26.19 -7.51
C TYR A 494 10.80 -27.41 -8.10
N THR A 495 10.89 -28.49 -7.31
CA THR A 495 11.47 -29.74 -7.79
C THR A 495 10.43 -30.55 -8.56
N LEU A 496 10.78 -30.97 -9.78
CA LEU A 496 9.95 -31.81 -10.67
C LEU A 496 9.74 -33.25 -10.14
N GLN A 497 10.05 -33.49 -8.86
CA GLN A 497 9.95 -34.79 -8.19
C GLN A 497 8.51 -35.18 -7.83
N ASP A 498 7.60 -34.21 -7.77
CA ASP A 498 6.18 -34.38 -7.38
C ASP A 498 5.19 -34.13 -8.53
N GLY A 499 5.68 -33.62 -9.67
CA GLY A 499 4.96 -33.41 -10.92
C GLY A 499 5.30 -32.08 -11.59
N VAL A 500 4.75 -31.84 -12.79
CA VAL A 500 4.49 -30.49 -13.27
C VAL A 500 3.05 -30.14 -12.90
N PRO A 501 2.80 -29.13 -12.05
CA PRO A 501 1.45 -28.70 -11.69
C PRO A 501 0.86 -27.62 -12.62
N GLN A 502 1.66 -26.99 -13.48
CA GLN A 502 1.19 -25.99 -14.45
C GLN A 502 0.22 -26.56 -15.49
N ASN A 503 -0.73 -25.73 -15.95
CA ASN A 503 -1.61 -26.05 -17.08
C ASN A 503 -0.89 -25.94 -18.44
N CYS A 504 0.04 -26.86 -18.73
CA CYS A 504 0.80 -26.85 -19.99
C CYS A 504 -0.09 -26.85 -21.26
N ALA A 505 -1.30 -27.40 -21.20
CA ALA A 505 -2.25 -27.40 -22.32
C ALA A 505 -2.74 -25.99 -22.72
N TRP A 506 -2.53 -24.98 -21.88
CA TRP A 506 -2.85 -23.57 -22.17
C TRP A 506 -2.07 -23.04 -23.39
N TYR A 507 -0.77 -23.34 -23.49
CA TYR A 507 0.07 -22.92 -24.62
C TYR A 507 0.03 -23.92 -25.79
N GLY A 508 -1.15 -24.52 -26.02
CA GLY A 508 -1.44 -25.44 -27.11
C GLY A 508 -0.54 -26.69 -27.10
N THR A 509 0.04 -27.01 -28.26
CA THR A 509 0.95 -28.18 -28.41
C THR A 509 2.43 -27.86 -28.14
N THR A 510 2.76 -26.60 -27.87
CA THR A 510 4.14 -26.15 -27.66
C THR A 510 4.66 -26.56 -26.28
N GLN A 511 3.81 -26.48 -25.26
CA GLN A 511 4.07 -26.93 -23.90
C GLN A 511 3.51 -28.34 -23.69
N ASN A 512 4.31 -29.36 -24.00
CA ASN A 512 3.95 -30.76 -23.78
C ASN A 512 4.54 -31.25 -22.45
N CYS A 513 3.76 -31.10 -21.38
CA CYS A 513 4.06 -31.69 -20.08
C CYS A 513 2.85 -32.48 -19.55
N THR A 514 3.09 -33.36 -18.60
CA THR A 514 2.07 -34.18 -17.95
C THR A 514 2.18 -34.13 -16.43
N THR A 515 1.04 -34.13 -15.75
CA THR A 515 0.97 -34.22 -14.28
C THR A 515 1.49 -35.55 -13.71
N SER A 516 1.91 -36.49 -14.57
CA SER A 516 2.54 -37.78 -14.25
C SER A 516 4.06 -37.86 -14.52
N GLU A 517 4.70 -36.84 -15.12
CA GLU A 517 6.16 -36.76 -15.25
C GLU A 517 6.84 -36.54 -13.89
N ARG A 518 7.98 -37.20 -13.63
CA ARG A 518 8.68 -37.14 -12.34
C ARG A 518 10.19 -37.17 -12.54
N TYR A 519 10.87 -36.06 -12.24
CA TYR A 519 12.33 -35.87 -12.40
C TYR A 519 12.97 -35.50 -11.05
N ALA A 520 13.18 -36.51 -10.19
CA ALA A 520 13.62 -36.32 -8.81
C ALA A 520 14.91 -35.47 -8.68
N GLY A 521 14.85 -34.40 -7.88
CA GLY A 521 15.96 -33.47 -7.70
C GLY A 521 16.41 -32.75 -8.99
N MET A 522 15.50 -32.48 -9.91
CA MET A 522 15.65 -31.44 -10.94
C MET A 522 14.71 -30.30 -10.60
N TRP A 523 15.15 -29.06 -10.75
CA TRP A 523 14.30 -27.89 -10.56
C TRP A 523 13.66 -27.47 -11.88
N GLU A 524 12.40 -27.05 -11.83
CA GLU A 524 11.82 -26.16 -12.85
C GLU A 524 11.86 -24.73 -12.31
N VAL A 525 12.16 -23.78 -13.19
CA VAL A 525 12.15 -22.33 -12.92
C VAL A 525 11.12 -21.70 -13.86
N PRO A 526 9.83 -21.61 -13.45
CA PRO A 526 8.74 -21.27 -14.35
C PRO A 526 8.85 -19.87 -14.95
N LEU A 527 8.51 -19.76 -16.23
CA LEU A 527 8.51 -18.50 -16.97
C LEU A 527 7.12 -17.84 -16.93
N TRP A 528 7.11 -16.58 -16.53
CA TRP A 528 5.89 -15.83 -16.22
C TRP A 528 5.39 -15.06 -17.43
N VAL A 529 4.23 -15.45 -17.97
CA VAL A 529 3.59 -14.71 -19.07
C VAL A 529 3.07 -13.37 -18.53
N LEU A 530 3.58 -12.27 -19.09
CA LEU A 530 3.08 -10.94 -18.77
C LEU A 530 1.82 -10.66 -19.57
N ALA A 531 0.75 -10.29 -18.85
CA ALA A 531 -0.61 -10.15 -19.40
C ALA A 531 -1.10 -8.70 -19.51
N ALA A 532 -0.31 -7.71 -19.08
CA ALA A 532 -0.77 -6.35 -18.78
C ALA A 532 -1.33 -5.58 -19.99
N LYS A 533 -0.87 -5.88 -21.21
CA LYS A 533 -1.31 -5.23 -22.48
C LYS A 533 -1.50 -6.21 -23.65
N GLY A 534 -1.56 -7.50 -23.35
CA GLY A 534 -1.49 -8.62 -24.30
C GLY A 534 -0.75 -9.79 -23.66
N LEU A 535 -0.76 -10.97 -24.30
CA LEU A 535 -0.03 -12.15 -23.82
C LEU A 535 1.35 -12.19 -24.49
N TYR A 536 2.40 -11.92 -23.72
CA TYR A 536 3.78 -11.84 -24.20
C TYR A 536 4.71 -12.73 -23.37
N SER A 537 5.61 -13.45 -24.04
CA SER A 537 6.51 -14.45 -23.43
C SER A 537 7.93 -14.31 -24.01
N MET A 538 8.68 -13.36 -23.46
CA MET A 538 10.03 -12.95 -23.88
C MET A 538 10.10 -12.27 -25.26
N ASP A 539 11.26 -11.66 -25.58
CA ASP A 539 11.48 -10.72 -26.69
C ASP A 539 10.42 -9.60 -26.79
N TYR A 540 10.37 -8.78 -25.75
CA TYR A 540 9.37 -7.72 -25.53
C TYR A 540 9.54 -6.49 -26.44
N GLY A 541 9.37 -6.64 -27.76
CA GLY A 541 9.34 -5.52 -28.69
C GLY A 541 8.65 -5.83 -30.01
N ASP A 542 7.48 -5.23 -30.24
CA ASP A 542 6.91 -5.11 -31.58
C ASP A 542 7.11 -3.68 -32.12
N ALA A 543 6.75 -3.43 -33.39
CA ALA A 543 6.94 -2.13 -34.03
C ALA A 543 6.05 -0.99 -33.47
N SER A 544 5.29 -1.26 -32.41
CA SER A 544 4.31 -0.37 -31.77
C SER A 544 4.44 -0.28 -30.23
N ASN A 545 5.13 -1.21 -29.57
CA ASN A 545 5.29 -1.26 -28.10
C ASN A 545 6.74 -1.58 -27.72
N SER A 546 7.33 -0.80 -26.81
CA SER A 546 8.68 -1.08 -26.28
C SER A 546 8.65 -2.05 -25.08
N VAL A 547 9.82 -2.60 -24.72
CA VAL A 547 10.04 -3.40 -23.48
C VAL A 547 9.44 -2.68 -22.27
N TYR A 548 9.71 -1.38 -22.17
CA TYR A 548 9.22 -0.48 -21.13
C TYR A 548 7.69 -0.42 -21.13
N ASP A 549 7.04 -0.33 -22.29
CA ASP A 549 5.58 -0.26 -22.39
C ASP A 549 4.88 -1.55 -21.98
N VAL A 550 5.45 -2.72 -22.27
CA VAL A 550 4.83 -4.02 -21.91
C VAL A 550 4.99 -4.33 -20.42
N LEU A 551 6.13 -3.99 -19.83
CA LEU A 551 6.40 -4.14 -18.38
C LEU A 551 5.74 -3.05 -17.52
N LYS A 552 5.39 -1.89 -18.11
CA LYS A 552 4.73 -0.77 -17.42
C LYS A 552 3.24 -1.04 -17.16
N VAL A 553 2.95 -1.54 -15.96
CA VAL A 553 1.59 -1.78 -15.42
C VAL A 553 0.94 -0.48 -14.88
N GLY A 554 0.92 0.59 -15.69
CA GLY A 554 0.24 1.86 -15.38
C GLY A 554 1.02 3.12 -15.75
N SER A 555 1.08 4.14 -14.88
CA SER A 555 1.67 5.47 -15.18
C SER A 555 3.12 5.71 -14.75
N GLU A 556 3.74 4.84 -13.93
CA GLU A 556 5.06 5.10 -13.31
C GLU A 556 6.32 4.93 -14.22
N GLY A 557 7.51 5.15 -13.64
CA GLY A 557 8.80 4.88 -14.26
C GLY A 557 9.25 3.44 -14.06
N PHE A 558 9.54 2.69 -15.13
CA PHE A 558 9.94 1.29 -15.04
C PHE A 558 11.39 1.06 -15.52
N GLY A 559 12.21 0.33 -14.75
CA GLY A 559 13.55 -0.05 -15.19
C GLY A 559 14.47 -0.54 -14.07
N TRP A 560 15.71 -0.86 -14.44
CA TRP A 560 16.74 -1.44 -13.57
C TRP A 560 16.93 -0.66 -12.26
N ASP A 561 17.06 0.67 -12.32
CA ASP A 561 17.24 1.50 -11.13
C ASP A 561 15.98 1.62 -10.26
N TYR A 562 14.77 1.57 -10.85
CA TYR A 562 13.52 1.53 -10.09
C TYR A 562 13.39 0.22 -9.30
N ALA A 563 13.75 -0.90 -9.92
CA ALA A 563 13.73 -2.21 -9.28
C ALA A 563 14.84 -2.34 -8.22
N LEU A 564 16.05 -1.83 -8.48
CA LEU A 564 17.14 -1.78 -7.49
C LEU A 564 16.84 -0.85 -6.31
N ALA A 565 16.04 0.20 -6.51
CA ALA A 565 15.52 1.04 -5.44
C ALA A 565 14.41 0.36 -4.61
N LYS A 566 13.87 -0.80 -5.04
CA LYS A 566 13.00 -1.61 -4.17
C LYS A 566 13.90 -2.49 -3.28
N PRO A 567 13.81 -2.36 -1.96
CA PRO A 567 14.83 -2.92 -1.07
C PRO A 567 14.70 -4.44 -0.93
N ASN A 568 15.78 -5.15 -0.59
CA ASN A 568 16.02 -6.59 -0.83
C ASN A 568 15.92 -7.04 -2.31
N THR A 569 15.74 -6.17 -3.30
CA THR A 569 15.75 -6.64 -4.69
C THR A 569 17.16 -7.09 -5.06
N TYR A 570 17.30 -8.37 -5.39
CA TYR A 570 18.56 -8.99 -5.75
C TYR A 570 18.51 -9.44 -7.22
N PHE A 571 19.23 -8.70 -8.07
CA PHE A 571 19.57 -9.12 -9.42
C PHE A 571 20.62 -10.21 -9.31
N ILE A 572 20.22 -11.40 -9.70
CA ILE A 572 20.89 -12.67 -9.40
C ILE A 572 20.80 -13.60 -10.59
N THR A 573 21.69 -14.58 -10.62
CA THR A 573 21.58 -15.72 -11.51
C THR A 573 20.62 -16.76 -10.95
N ILE A 574 20.11 -17.64 -11.81
CA ILE A 574 19.23 -18.74 -11.37
C ILE A 574 20.00 -19.70 -10.43
N ARG A 575 21.30 -19.90 -10.63
CA ARG A 575 22.16 -20.62 -9.64
C ARG A 575 22.15 -20.00 -8.25
N GLN A 576 22.13 -18.67 -8.13
CA GLN A 576 22.03 -17.99 -6.83
C GLN A 576 20.62 -18.13 -6.24
N LEU A 577 19.57 -17.97 -7.05
CA LEU A 577 18.18 -18.18 -6.63
C LEU A 577 17.96 -19.60 -6.09
N LEU A 578 18.42 -20.62 -6.81
CA LEU A 578 18.28 -22.02 -6.40
C LEU A 578 19.15 -22.39 -5.19
N ALA A 579 20.33 -21.79 -5.04
CA ALA A 579 21.15 -21.95 -3.84
C ALA A 579 20.46 -21.37 -2.60
N TRP A 580 19.82 -20.20 -2.72
CA TRP A 580 18.98 -19.62 -1.67
C TRP A 580 17.74 -20.47 -1.40
N MET A 581 17.00 -20.92 -2.42
CA MET A 581 15.80 -21.75 -2.21
C MET A 581 16.09 -23.10 -1.54
N GLN A 582 17.30 -23.64 -1.68
CA GLN A 582 17.73 -24.85 -0.97
C GLN A 582 18.11 -24.59 0.49
N ASN A 583 18.52 -23.36 0.84
CA ASN A 583 18.93 -22.96 2.19
C ASN A 583 18.40 -21.55 2.49
N PRO A 584 17.07 -21.33 2.56
CA PRO A 584 16.49 -20.00 2.56
C PRO A 584 16.80 -19.28 3.87
N VAL A 585 17.62 -18.24 3.77
CA VAL A 585 17.84 -17.29 4.86
C VAL A 585 16.91 -16.08 4.69
N PRO A 586 16.37 -15.50 5.78
CA PRO A 586 15.72 -14.19 5.73
C PRO A 586 16.61 -13.18 5.00
N ALA A 587 16.02 -12.29 4.22
CA ALA A 587 16.77 -11.44 3.31
C ALA A 587 17.69 -10.42 4.04
N GLU A 588 17.34 -10.02 5.27
CA GLU A 588 18.23 -9.30 6.22
C GLU A 588 19.58 -10.04 6.47
N GLN A 589 19.61 -11.37 6.29
CA GLN A 589 20.76 -12.26 6.51
C GLN A 589 21.45 -12.63 5.18
N LEU A 590 20.90 -12.25 4.03
CA LEU A 590 21.41 -12.62 2.70
C LEU A 590 22.59 -11.72 2.27
N THR A 591 23.70 -11.83 3.00
CA THR A 591 24.94 -11.09 2.71
C THR A 591 25.50 -11.42 1.31
N PRO A 592 26.34 -10.56 0.70
CA PRO A 592 26.98 -10.87 -0.58
C PRO A 592 27.81 -12.17 -0.57
N ALA A 593 28.39 -12.53 0.58
CA ALA A 593 29.09 -13.81 0.72
C ALA A 593 28.11 -14.99 0.66
N LEU A 594 26.98 -14.92 1.37
CA LEU A 594 25.93 -15.95 1.35
C LEU A 594 25.15 -16.00 0.03
N LEU A 595 25.22 -14.95 -0.79
CA LEU A 595 24.70 -14.92 -2.16
C LEU A 595 25.75 -15.30 -3.23
N GLY A 596 27.02 -15.54 -2.86
CA GLY A 596 28.06 -15.94 -3.82
C GLY A 596 28.59 -14.81 -4.72
N CYS A 597 28.47 -13.56 -4.28
CA CYS A 597 28.76 -12.38 -5.10
C CYS A 597 30.24 -12.25 -5.49
N GLY A 598 30.49 -11.99 -6.78
CA GLY A 598 31.84 -11.94 -7.34
C GLY A 598 32.47 -13.33 -7.58
N MET A 599 31.75 -14.42 -7.28
CA MET A 599 32.14 -15.75 -7.75
C MET A 599 31.83 -15.88 -9.25
N PRO A 600 32.77 -16.40 -10.06
CA PRO A 600 32.52 -16.56 -11.48
C PRO A 600 31.33 -17.47 -11.80
N GLY A 601 30.63 -17.15 -12.89
CA GLY A 601 29.47 -17.92 -13.36
C GLY A 601 28.22 -17.79 -12.49
N GLY A 602 28.15 -16.79 -11.61
CA GLY A 602 27.06 -16.64 -10.65
C GLY A 602 26.91 -17.84 -9.72
N SER A 603 28.02 -18.49 -9.35
CA SER A 603 27.92 -19.59 -8.39
C SER A 603 27.52 -19.03 -7.01
N GLY A 604 26.39 -19.52 -6.49
CA GLY A 604 26.09 -19.39 -5.05
C GLY A 604 27.25 -19.93 -4.20
N PRO A 605 27.34 -19.56 -2.91
CA PRO A 605 28.53 -19.78 -2.09
C PRO A 605 29.02 -21.23 -2.16
N VAL A 606 30.24 -21.40 -2.68
CA VAL A 606 30.90 -22.71 -2.70
C VAL A 606 31.17 -23.12 -1.25
N ALA A 607 30.38 -24.07 -0.76
CA ALA A 607 30.57 -24.66 0.56
C ALA A 607 32.02 -25.15 0.69
N ALA A 608 32.71 -24.69 1.73
CA ALA A 608 34.13 -24.97 1.93
C ALA A 608 34.40 -26.48 1.88
N ALA A 609 35.38 -26.88 1.08
CA ALA A 609 35.45 -28.23 0.53
C ALA A 609 35.61 -29.35 1.59
N ALA A 610 34.49 -29.95 1.99
CA ALA A 610 34.46 -31.30 2.53
C ALA A 610 34.69 -32.29 1.37
N SER A 611 35.96 -32.52 1.03
CA SER A 611 36.36 -33.53 0.04
C SER A 611 37.81 -33.99 0.24
N PRO A 612 38.16 -35.23 -0.13
CA PRO A 612 37.31 -36.30 -0.66
C PRO A 612 37.17 -37.49 0.31
N SER A 613 36.44 -38.53 -0.12
CA SER A 613 36.35 -39.88 0.48
C SER A 613 35.62 -40.00 1.84
N SER A 614 34.92 -41.09 2.14
CA SER A 614 34.31 -42.12 1.29
C SER A 614 33.30 -42.90 2.14
N ALA A 615 32.01 -43.01 1.80
CA ALA A 615 31.24 -42.48 0.67
C ALA A 615 29.95 -41.80 1.21
N PRO A 616 29.49 -40.68 0.60
CA PRO A 616 29.95 -39.36 1.06
C PRO A 616 28.80 -38.35 1.29
N SER A 617 28.96 -37.25 2.05
CA SER A 617 29.98 -36.91 3.08
C SER A 617 29.52 -35.68 3.91
N SER A 618 29.40 -35.86 5.24
CA SER A 618 29.38 -34.88 6.36
C SER A 618 28.86 -33.42 6.22
N ALA A 619 27.99 -33.04 7.16
CA ALA A 619 27.56 -31.67 7.57
C ALA A 619 28.69 -30.90 8.35
N PRO A 620 28.51 -29.74 9.07
CA PRO A 620 27.28 -29.00 9.46
C PRO A 620 27.33 -27.43 9.48
N SER A 621 26.25 -26.80 9.98
CA SER A 621 26.16 -25.39 10.47
C SER A 621 26.97 -25.18 11.78
N PRO A 622 27.22 -23.94 12.32
CA PRO A 622 26.17 -23.08 12.95
C PRO A 622 26.43 -21.54 13.11
N SER A 623 25.43 -20.80 13.65
CA SER A 623 25.51 -19.58 14.52
C SER A 623 26.12 -18.25 13.99
N SER A 624 25.74 -17.03 14.45
CA SER A 624 24.58 -16.53 15.24
C SER A 624 24.60 -14.98 15.38
N ALA A 625 23.43 -14.32 15.47
CA ALA A 625 23.23 -12.86 15.72
C ALA A 625 23.76 -11.94 14.58
N ALA A 626 23.44 -10.64 14.43
CA ALA A 626 22.82 -9.60 15.30
C ALA A 626 22.37 -8.36 14.41
N GLU A 627 21.19 -7.69 14.59
CA GLU A 627 20.98 -6.31 15.19
C GLU A 627 21.16 -4.96 14.20
N ALA A 628 19.92 -3.04 13.59
CA ALA A 628 18.73 -2.03 13.74
C ALA A 628 18.38 -1.00 12.51
N SER A 629 17.31 -0.20 12.03
CA SER A 629 15.76 0.08 11.86
C SER A 629 15.33 1.31 10.91
N SER A 630 14.09 1.83 10.44
CA SER A 630 12.56 1.94 10.78
C SER A 630 11.26 2.80 10.03
N PRO A 631 10.82 4.09 9.58
CA PRO A 631 9.39 4.43 8.91
C PRO A 631 8.98 5.11 7.45
N SER A 632 7.99 6.06 7.23
CA SER A 632 7.31 6.44 5.87
C SER A 632 6.41 7.79 5.65
N PRO A 633 5.74 8.21 4.49
CA PRO A 633 4.31 8.81 4.35
C PRO A 633 3.52 8.85 2.93
N ALA A 634 2.16 9.07 2.80
CA ALA A 634 1.27 8.41 1.73
C ALA A 634 0.16 9.11 0.77
N THR A 635 -1.12 8.63 0.69
CA THR A 635 -2.15 8.72 -0.45
C THR A 635 -3.46 9.63 -0.39
N SER A 636 -4.73 9.16 -0.10
CA SER A 636 -6.05 9.91 0.19
C SER A 636 -7.35 9.03 0.52
N ALA A 637 -8.59 9.12 -0.09
CA ALA A 637 -9.70 8.06 -0.28
C ALA A 637 -11.25 8.44 -0.28
N VAL A 638 -12.20 7.45 -0.38
CA VAL A 638 -13.63 7.45 -0.93
C VAL A 638 -14.83 7.27 0.09
N VAL A 639 -16.11 7.44 -0.34
CA VAL A 639 -17.42 7.43 0.41
C VAL A 639 -18.62 6.93 -0.45
N ASP A 640 -19.70 6.40 0.18
CA ASP A 640 -21.02 6.05 -0.39
C ASP A 640 -22.18 6.86 0.28
N PHE A 641 -23.37 6.98 -0.34
CA PHE A 641 -24.43 7.95 0.03
C PHE A 641 -25.85 7.41 0.28
N GLY A 642 -26.13 6.11 0.10
CA GLY A 642 -27.31 5.46 0.72
C GLY A 642 -28.27 4.67 -0.18
N ASP A 643 -29.19 3.96 0.47
CA ASP A 643 -30.22 3.13 -0.17
C ASP A 643 -31.63 3.43 0.36
N HIS A 644 -32.62 3.18 -0.49
CA HIS A 644 -34.03 3.18 -0.09
C HIS A 644 -34.74 1.88 -0.48
N ASP A 645 -35.27 1.16 0.51
CA ASP A 645 -36.11 -0.02 0.33
C ASP A 645 -37.60 0.36 0.21
N ASP A 646 -38.39 -0.45 -0.50
CA ASP A 646 -39.85 -0.32 -0.72
C ASP A 646 -40.28 0.59 -1.91
N SER A 647 -41.60 0.79 -2.11
CA SER A 647 -42.16 1.43 -3.33
C SER A 647 -41.75 2.90 -3.55
N ILE A 648 -41.36 3.28 -4.77
CA ILE A 648 -41.09 4.70 -5.10
C ILE A 648 -42.42 5.46 -5.28
N LEU A 649 -42.74 6.30 -4.29
CA LEU A 649 -43.92 7.18 -4.27
C LEU A 649 -43.51 8.67 -4.29
N GLN A 650 -44.49 9.57 -4.38
CA GLN A 650 -44.24 11.02 -4.37
C GLN A 650 -43.49 11.52 -3.11
N PRO A 651 -43.79 11.03 -1.88
CA PRO A 651 -42.97 11.35 -0.70
C PRO A 651 -41.53 10.84 -0.83
N THR A 652 -41.35 9.56 -1.19
CA THR A 652 -40.03 8.95 -1.45
C THR A 652 -39.18 9.80 -2.40
N TYR A 653 -39.74 10.16 -3.54
CA TYR A 653 -39.08 10.99 -4.53
C TYR A 653 -38.74 12.37 -3.97
N HIS A 654 -39.69 13.05 -3.30
CA HIS A 654 -39.47 14.35 -2.68
C HIS A 654 -38.36 14.31 -1.62
N ASP A 655 -38.37 13.34 -0.72
CA ASP A 655 -37.47 13.32 0.43
C ASP A 655 -36.06 12.91 0.02
N ILE A 656 -35.90 11.90 -0.84
CA ILE A 656 -34.60 11.52 -1.42
C ILE A 656 -34.02 12.65 -2.29
N THR A 657 -34.78 13.21 -3.24
CA THR A 657 -34.27 14.32 -4.08
C THR A 657 -33.96 15.57 -3.26
N SER A 658 -34.80 15.94 -2.28
CA SER A 658 -34.49 17.08 -1.42
C SER A 658 -33.31 16.82 -0.46
N ALA A 659 -32.92 15.56 -0.25
CA ALA A 659 -31.71 15.19 0.47
C ALA A 659 -30.44 15.18 -0.41
N LEU A 660 -30.53 14.96 -1.73
CA LEU A 660 -29.36 14.73 -2.59
C LEU A 660 -29.22 15.68 -3.80
N ASP A 661 -30.30 16.26 -4.33
CA ASP A 661 -30.25 17.06 -5.57
C ASP A 661 -29.34 18.29 -5.43
N GLY A 662 -28.54 18.55 -6.47
CA GLY A 662 -27.56 19.63 -6.51
C GLY A 662 -26.31 19.38 -5.66
N LYS A 663 -26.28 18.36 -4.80
CA LYS A 663 -25.06 17.93 -4.09
C LYS A 663 -24.14 17.17 -5.03
N LYS A 664 -22.85 17.16 -4.69
CA LYS A 664 -21.79 16.55 -5.48
C LYS A 664 -20.75 15.89 -4.60
N SER A 665 -20.31 14.71 -5.02
CA SER A 665 -19.16 13.99 -4.47
C SER A 665 -17.85 14.77 -4.72
N GLY A 666 -16.77 14.40 -4.03
CA GLY A 666 -15.47 15.13 -4.09
C GLY A 666 -14.83 15.21 -5.49
N ASN A 667 -15.25 14.35 -6.43
CA ASN A 667 -14.85 14.35 -7.84
C ASN A 667 -15.73 15.23 -8.75
N GLY A 668 -16.80 15.85 -8.22
CA GLY A 668 -17.73 16.69 -8.97
C GLY A 668 -18.91 15.96 -9.63
N CYS A 669 -19.00 14.64 -9.52
CA CYS A 669 -20.19 13.86 -9.89
C CYS A 669 -21.36 14.20 -8.96
N PRO A 670 -22.63 14.07 -9.41
CA PRO A 670 -23.79 14.15 -8.53
C PRO A 670 -23.71 13.16 -7.37
N ALA A 671 -24.29 13.51 -6.22
CA ALA A 671 -24.61 12.52 -5.19
C ALA A 671 -25.90 11.79 -5.58
N VAL A 672 -25.91 10.47 -5.46
CA VAL A 672 -27.01 9.56 -5.86
C VAL A 672 -27.13 8.43 -4.84
N ALA A 673 -28.18 7.63 -4.96
CA ALA A 673 -28.53 6.52 -4.06
C ALA A 673 -29.03 5.30 -4.86
N THR A 674 -29.01 4.11 -4.25
CA THR A 674 -29.60 2.89 -4.83
C THR A 674 -31.02 2.66 -4.30
N MET A 675 -31.99 2.52 -5.19
CA MET A 675 -33.39 2.29 -4.83
C MET A 675 -33.70 0.80 -4.93
N PHE A 676 -33.94 0.10 -3.81
CA PHE A 676 -34.40 -1.28 -3.78
C PHE A 676 -35.92 -1.33 -3.87
N VAL A 677 -36.43 -1.47 -5.09
CA VAL A 677 -37.82 -1.14 -5.41
C VAL A 677 -38.75 -2.36 -5.34
N THR A 678 -39.70 -2.34 -4.40
CA THR A 678 -40.88 -3.20 -4.48
C THR A 678 -41.80 -2.69 -5.59
N THR A 679 -42.08 -3.54 -6.58
CA THR A 679 -42.76 -3.09 -7.82
C THR A 679 -44.27 -2.96 -7.70
N LEU A 680 -44.90 -3.51 -6.67
CA LEU A 680 -46.25 -3.12 -6.25
C LEU A 680 -46.25 -1.63 -5.86
N ASN A 681 -47.28 -0.88 -6.27
CA ASN A 681 -47.52 0.54 -6.00
C ASN A 681 -46.47 1.57 -6.48
N THR A 682 -45.30 1.17 -6.98
CA THR A 682 -44.26 2.09 -7.50
C THR A 682 -44.73 2.94 -8.68
N ASP A 683 -44.47 4.25 -8.63
CA ASP A 683 -44.66 5.16 -9.76
C ASP A 683 -43.45 5.09 -10.72
N CYS A 684 -43.61 4.35 -11.83
CA CYS A 684 -42.62 4.26 -12.90
C CYS A 684 -42.15 5.63 -13.45
N SER A 685 -42.97 6.68 -13.31
CA SER A 685 -42.60 8.05 -13.73
C SER A 685 -41.54 8.67 -12.82
N LEU A 686 -41.55 8.31 -11.53
CA LEU A 686 -40.55 8.74 -10.55
C LEU A 686 -39.30 7.86 -10.63
N ALA A 687 -39.47 6.54 -10.76
CA ALA A 687 -38.36 5.61 -10.97
C ALA A 687 -37.50 6.00 -12.19
N ARG A 688 -38.12 6.34 -13.34
CA ARG A 688 -37.40 6.85 -14.51
C ARG A 688 -36.68 8.18 -14.28
N LYS A 689 -37.20 9.08 -13.43
CA LYS A 689 -36.56 10.37 -13.14
C LYS A 689 -35.31 10.18 -12.30
N LEU A 690 -35.38 9.33 -11.27
CA LEU A 690 -34.23 8.97 -10.45
C LEU A 690 -33.16 8.27 -11.30
N TYR A 691 -33.55 7.27 -12.09
CA TYR A 691 -32.64 6.63 -13.05
C TYR A 691 -31.98 7.63 -14.02
N ALA A 692 -32.77 8.53 -14.62
CA ALA A 692 -32.24 9.56 -15.52
C ALA A 692 -31.39 10.64 -14.83
N ALA A 693 -31.43 10.73 -13.50
CA ALA A 693 -30.55 11.57 -12.68
C ALA A 693 -29.29 10.83 -12.19
N GLY A 694 -29.16 9.52 -12.47
CA GLY A 694 -27.99 8.70 -12.14
C GLY A 694 -28.15 7.79 -10.91
N TYR A 695 -29.36 7.64 -10.36
CA TYR A 695 -29.64 6.71 -9.26
C TYR A 695 -29.80 5.28 -9.80
N GLU A 696 -29.32 4.27 -9.07
CA GLU A 696 -29.59 2.87 -9.41
C GLU A 696 -31.03 2.48 -9.02
N ILE A 697 -31.65 1.61 -9.81
CA ILE A 697 -32.97 1.02 -9.53
C ILE A 697 -32.81 -0.50 -9.46
N ALA A 698 -32.68 -1.03 -8.24
CA ALA A 698 -32.45 -2.42 -7.89
C ALA A 698 -33.74 -3.15 -7.48
N ASP A 699 -33.66 -4.48 -7.36
CA ASP A 699 -34.83 -5.35 -7.17
C ASP A 699 -35.14 -5.63 -5.68
N HIS A 700 -36.40 -5.38 -5.28
CA HIS A 700 -36.94 -5.73 -3.96
C HIS A 700 -38.29 -6.45 -4.07
N THR A 701 -38.38 -7.39 -5.01
CA THR A 701 -39.53 -8.26 -5.32
C THR A 701 -40.81 -7.57 -5.82
N ILE A 702 -41.84 -8.35 -6.14
CA ILE A 702 -43.13 -7.79 -6.57
C ILE A 702 -43.91 -7.27 -5.36
N THR A 703 -44.12 -8.12 -4.34
CA THR A 703 -45.11 -7.87 -3.28
C THR A 703 -44.54 -7.85 -1.87
N HIS A 704 -43.23 -7.64 -1.71
CA HIS A 704 -42.51 -7.69 -0.43
C HIS A 704 -42.89 -8.91 0.46
N PRO A 705 -42.81 -10.17 -0.04
CA PRO A 705 -43.21 -11.34 0.75
C PRO A 705 -42.07 -11.90 1.62
N HIS A 706 -42.45 -12.54 2.72
CA HIS A 706 -41.56 -13.40 3.53
C HIS A 706 -41.15 -14.67 2.76
N MET A 707 -40.09 -14.60 1.96
CA MET A 707 -39.56 -15.73 1.17
C MET A 707 -38.75 -16.73 2.01
N ASN A 708 -39.29 -17.13 3.16
CA ASN A 708 -38.74 -18.14 4.07
C ASN A 708 -38.77 -19.56 3.47
N ALA A 709 -38.34 -20.57 4.23
CA ALA A 709 -38.25 -21.96 3.80
C ALA A 709 -39.56 -22.61 3.27
N SER A 710 -40.72 -21.96 3.43
CA SER A 710 -42.00 -22.37 2.84
C SER A 710 -42.17 -21.96 1.37
N PHE A 711 -41.35 -21.03 0.87
CA PHE A 711 -41.38 -20.61 -0.54
C PHE A 711 -40.67 -21.64 -1.42
N THR A 712 -41.39 -22.18 -2.41
CA THR A 712 -40.76 -23.01 -3.44
C THR A 712 -39.90 -22.15 -4.36
N ARG A 713 -38.89 -22.74 -5.01
CA ARG A 713 -38.02 -22.02 -5.96
C ARG A 713 -38.81 -21.26 -7.04
N SER A 714 -39.89 -21.86 -7.57
CA SER A 714 -40.77 -21.18 -8.54
C SER A 714 -41.40 -19.90 -7.97
N MET A 715 -41.86 -19.92 -6.72
CA MET A 715 -42.45 -18.74 -6.06
C MET A 715 -41.42 -17.63 -5.80
N VAL A 716 -40.16 -17.99 -5.64
CA VAL A 716 -39.04 -17.03 -5.57
C VAL A 716 -38.73 -16.47 -6.96
N GLU A 717 -38.69 -17.33 -8.00
CA GLU A 717 -38.48 -16.90 -9.39
C GLU A 717 -39.60 -15.96 -9.88
N ASP A 718 -40.87 -16.26 -9.54
CA ASP A 718 -42.02 -15.39 -9.80
C ASP A 718 -41.87 -14.00 -9.15
N GLN A 719 -41.33 -13.94 -7.92
CA GLN A 719 -41.21 -12.71 -7.14
C GLN A 719 -39.98 -11.86 -7.51
N VAL A 720 -38.84 -12.48 -7.77
CA VAL A 720 -37.60 -11.78 -8.14
C VAL A 720 -37.59 -11.46 -9.63
N LEU A 721 -37.71 -12.46 -10.50
CA LEU A 721 -37.58 -12.24 -11.96
C LEU A 721 -38.76 -11.43 -12.51
N GLY A 722 -39.95 -11.59 -11.91
CA GLY A 722 -41.12 -10.79 -12.21
C GLY A 722 -41.03 -9.33 -11.71
N ALA A 723 -40.19 -9.03 -10.73
CA ALA A 723 -39.90 -7.66 -10.30
C ALA A 723 -38.89 -7.00 -11.24
N ARG A 724 -37.74 -7.63 -11.51
CA ARG A 724 -36.76 -7.20 -12.52
C ARG A 724 -37.42 -6.88 -13.87
N THR A 725 -38.35 -7.74 -14.30
CA THR A 725 -39.15 -7.54 -15.52
C THR A 725 -40.06 -6.30 -15.45
N LYS A 726 -40.65 -6.00 -14.28
CA LYS A 726 -41.49 -4.82 -14.07
C LYS A 726 -40.69 -3.52 -13.96
N ILE A 727 -39.53 -3.54 -13.32
CA ILE A 727 -38.59 -2.41 -13.31
C ILE A 727 -38.13 -2.12 -14.75
N ALA A 728 -37.81 -3.15 -15.53
CA ALA A 728 -37.51 -2.98 -16.95
C ALA A 728 -38.70 -2.40 -17.75
N ALA A 729 -39.93 -2.85 -17.44
CA ALA A 729 -41.16 -2.30 -18.05
C ALA A 729 -41.46 -0.84 -17.61
N CYS A 730 -40.92 -0.36 -16.48
CA CYS A 730 -40.93 1.06 -16.16
C CYS A 730 -40.04 1.89 -17.10
N GLY A 731 -39.11 1.28 -17.85
CA GLY A 731 -38.21 1.95 -18.81
C GLY A 731 -36.76 2.10 -18.34
N ILE A 732 -36.33 1.31 -17.35
CA ILE A 732 -34.92 1.14 -16.96
C ILE A 732 -34.35 -0.02 -17.82
N PRO A 733 -33.09 0.03 -18.32
CA PRO A 733 -32.53 -1.08 -19.08
C PRO A 733 -32.35 -2.34 -18.22
N LEU A 734 -32.69 -3.51 -18.76
CA LEU A 734 -32.61 -4.79 -18.02
C LEU A 734 -31.17 -5.17 -17.63
N THR A 735 -30.18 -4.67 -18.37
CA THR A 735 -28.74 -4.78 -18.08
C THR A 735 -28.30 -4.04 -16.83
N ASP A 736 -29.08 -3.06 -16.39
CA ASP A 736 -28.66 -2.06 -15.39
C ASP A 736 -29.39 -2.31 -14.05
N ILE A 737 -30.39 -3.21 -14.04
CA ILE A 737 -31.06 -3.72 -12.85
C ILE A 737 -30.23 -4.91 -12.34
N VAL A 738 -29.19 -4.63 -11.55
CA VAL A 738 -28.14 -5.62 -11.22
C VAL A 738 -28.05 -5.98 -9.75
N GLY A 739 -28.49 -5.10 -8.84
CA GLY A 739 -28.65 -5.39 -7.42
C GLY A 739 -29.97 -6.08 -7.05
N PHE A 740 -29.94 -6.85 -5.97
CA PHE A 740 -31.11 -7.42 -5.29
C PHE A 740 -30.99 -7.29 -3.77
N ARG A 741 -32.11 -7.07 -3.08
CA ARG A 741 -32.23 -7.19 -1.61
C ARG A 741 -33.51 -7.94 -1.27
N GLN A 742 -33.45 -8.92 -0.38
CA GLN A 742 -34.63 -9.69 0.03
C GLN A 742 -35.47 -8.92 1.08
N PRO A 743 -36.81 -8.87 0.91
CA PRO A 743 -37.75 -8.36 1.90
C PRO A 743 -37.51 -8.82 3.35
N PHE A 744 -37.74 -7.90 4.30
CA PHE A 744 -37.56 -8.11 5.75
C PHE A 744 -36.14 -8.50 6.20
N LEU A 745 -35.15 -8.44 5.30
CA LEU A 745 -33.81 -8.99 5.48
C LEU A 745 -33.80 -10.48 5.82
N GLU A 746 -34.85 -11.21 5.41
CA GLU A 746 -34.80 -12.67 5.36
C GLU A 746 -33.74 -13.10 4.34
N SER A 747 -33.05 -14.22 4.54
CA SER A 747 -32.10 -14.72 3.53
C SER A 747 -31.96 -16.23 3.58
N ASN A 748 -31.92 -16.91 2.44
CA ASN A 748 -31.70 -18.36 2.39
C ASN A 748 -31.11 -18.84 1.04
N PRO A 749 -30.53 -20.05 0.98
CA PRO A 749 -29.83 -20.54 -0.22
C PRO A 749 -30.72 -20.67 -1.46
N THR A 750 -32.05 -20.85 -1.32
CA THR A 750 -32.97 -20.91 -2.46
C THR A 750 -33.06 -19.56 -3.17
N VAL A 751 -33.09 -18.46 -2.42
CA VAL A 751 -33.15 -17.11 -2.98
C VAL A 751 -31.81 -16.74 -3.62
N ARG A 752 -30.69 -16.94 -2.92
CA ARG A 752 -29.35 -16.72 -3.49
C ARG A 752 -29.08 -17.58 -4.74
N GLN A 753 -29.61 -18.81 -4.81
CA GLN A 753 -29.57 -19.63 -6.03
C GLN A 753 -30.35 -19.02 -7.21
N VAL A 754 -31.49 -18.36 -6.96
CA VAL A 754 -32.30 -17.70 -8.00
C VAL A 754 -31.63 -16.40 -8.48
N VAL A 755 -31.12 -15.60 -7.54
CA VAL A 755 -30.35 -14.38 -7.82
C VAL A 755 -29.12 -14.74 -8.67
N LYS A 756 -28.34 -15.74 -8.26
CA LYS A 756 -27.15 -16.20 -9.01
C LYS A 756 -27.50 -16.76 -10.39
N SER A 757 -28.51 -17.64 -10.50
CA SER A 757 -28.80 -18.32 -11.77
C SER A 757 -29.33 -17.39 -12.86
N ASN A 758 -29.79 -16.19 -12.50
CA ASN A 758 -30.40 -15.23 -13.42
C ASN A 758 -29.53 -13.99 -13.66
N GLY A 759 -28.25 -14.01 -13.26
CA GLY A 759 -27.31 -12.95 -13.61
C GLY A 759 -27.65 -11.59 -12.99
N PHE A 760 -28.00 -11.57 -11.70
CA PHE A 760 -27.76 -10.40 -10.87
C PHE A 760 -26.24 -10.29 -10.61
N LEU A 761 -25.75 -9.07 -10.41
CA LEU A 761 -24.35 -8.81 -10.07
C LEU A 761 -24.11 -9.08 -8.58
N TYR A 762 -25.03 -8.60 -7.73
CA TYR A 762 -24.88 -8.66 -6.29
C TYR A 762 -26.21 -8.91 -5.54
N ASP A 763 -26.10 -9.62 -4.42
CA ASP A 763 -27.08 -9.62 -3.33
C ASP A 763 -26.63 -8.59 -2.28
N SER A 764 -27.56 -7.90 -1.63
CA SER A 764 -27.29 -6.99 -0.51
C SER A 764 -28.28 -7.24 0.60
N THR A 765 -28.24 -8.46 1.14
CA THR A 765 -29.23 -8.96 2.09
C THR A 765 -28.57 -9.43 3.38
N ILE A 766 -27.39 -10.03 3.32
CA ILE A 766 -26.82 -10.75 4.46
C ILE A 766 -26.30 -9.73 5.48
N LEU A 767 -26.89 -9.76 6.68
CA LEU A 767 -26.59 -8.82 7.77
C LEU A 767 -25.16 -9.01 8.23
N GLU A 768 -24.46 -7.89 8.35
CA GLU A 768 -23.06 -7.88 8.74
C GLU A 768 -22.86 -7.14 10.07
N GLU A 769 -22.79 -7.93 11.14
CA GLU A 769 -22.71 -7.45 12.51
C GLU A 769 -21.27 -7.13 12.94
N PRO A 770 -21.06 -6.17 13.86
CA PRO A 770 -19.75 -5.55 14.10
C PRO A 770 -18.82 -6.32 15.06
N THR A 771 -19.18 -7.50 15.57
CA THR A 771 -18.45 -8.16 16.67
C THR A 771 -18.25 -9.67 16.52
N ASN A 772 -19.22 -10.41 15.98
CA ASN A 772 -19.14 -11.88 15.81
C ASN A 772 -19.48 -12.33 14.38
N SER A 773 -19.29 -11.47 13.37
CA SER A 773 -19.23 -11.85 11.95
C SER A 773 -17.79 -11.65 11.44
N ILE A 774 -17.60 -11.27 10.17
CA ILE A 774 -16.29 -11.01 9.55
C ILE A 774 -15.81 -9.57 9.73
N SER A 775 -16.68 -8.67 10.19
CA SER A 775 -16.40 -7.27 10.52
C SER A 775 -16.11 -7.08 12.01
N ASN A 776 -15.19 -6.16 12.32
CA ASN A 776 -14.81 -5.79 13.67
C ASN A 776 -14.96 -4.26 13.86
N GLY A 777 -16.16 -3.84 14.25
CA GLY A 777 -16.58 -2.45 14.32
C GLY A 777 -16.69 -1.76 12.96
N MET A 778 -17.12 -0.50 12.95
CA MET A 778 -17.18 0.31 11.72
C MET A 778 -15.81 0.51 11.06
N GLY A 779 -14.75 0.48 11.88
CA GLY A 779 -13.34 0.67 11.51
C GLY A 779 -12.77 -0.45 10.64
N ALA A 780 -13.20 -1.70 10.84
CA ALA A 780 -12.71 -2.84 10.10
C ALA A 780 -13.87 -3.71 9.60
N ARG A 781 -14.66 -3.16 8.68
CA ARG A 781 -15.78 -3.88 8.06
C ARG A 781 -15.33 -4.64 6.82
N THR A 782 -15.92 -5.80 6.56
CA THR A 782 -15.66 -6.49 5.30
C THR A 782 -16.06 -5.61 4.12
N TRP A 783 -15.25 -5.63 3.07
CA TRP A 783 -15.65 -5.08 1.77
C TRP A 783 -16.68 -6.02 1.10
N PRO A 784 -17.41 -5.56 0.06
CA PRO A 784 -18.08 -6.47 -0.85
C PRO A 784 -17.13 -7.57 -1.34
N TYR A 785 -17.62 -8.79 -1.46
CA TYR A 785 -16.81 -9.96 -1.78
C TYR A 785 -17.61 -10.91 -2.69
N THR A 786 -16.93 -11.76 -3.46
CA THR A 786 -17.61 -12.78 -4.26
C THR A 786 -17.96 -14.00 -3.44
N LEU A 787 -19.23 -14.43 -3.51
CA LEU A 787 -19.79 -15.60 -2.84
C LEU A 787 -19.27 -16.95 -3.41
N GLN A 788 -18.18 -16.92 -4.17
CA GLN A 788 -17.57 -18.05 -4.85
C GLN A 788 -17.00 -19.09 -3.88
N ASP A 789 -16.52 -18.64 -2.72
CA ASP A 789 -15.90 -19.43 -1.65
C ASP A 789 -16.83 -19.64 -0.45
N GLY A 790 -18.04 -19.08 -0.51
CA GLY A 790 -19.15 -19.28 0.41
C GLY A 790 -19.68 -17.98 1.02
N VAL A 791 -20.56 -18.13 2.02
CA VAL A 791 -20.95 -17.04 2.94
C VAL A 791 -20.11 -17.21 4.22
N PRO A 792 -19.06 -16.40 4.44
CA PRO A 792 -18.32 -16.40 5.70
C PRO A 792 -18.99 -15.57 6.81
N GLN A 793 -20.04 -14.81 6.49
CA GLN A 793 -20.79 -13.99 7.46
C GLN A 793 -21.61 -14.82 8.45
N ASN A 794 -21.79 -14.30 9.66
CA ASN A 794 -22.56 -14.96 10.72
C ASN A 794 -24.07 -14.72 10.56
N CYS A 795 -24.70 -15.39 9.58
CA CYS A 795 -26.14 -15.31 9.36
C CYS A 795 -26.99 -15.71 10.59
N ALA A 796 -26.45 -16.51 11.52
CA ALA A 796 -27.14 -16.89 12.76
C ALA A 796 -27.30 -15.73 13.76
N TRP A 797 -26.62 -14.60 13.57
CA TRP A 797 -26.77 -13.40 14.39
C TRP A 797 -28.21 -12.87 14.40
N TYR A 798 -28.88 -12.86 13.23
CA TYR A 798 -30.28 -12.42 13.11
C TYR A 798 -31.28 -13.58 13.32
N GLY A 799 -30.90 -14.56 14.15
CA GLY A 799 -31.73 -15.70 14.53
C GLY A 799 -32.02 -16.63 13.35
N THR A 800 -33.29 -17.04 13.19
CA THR A 800 -33.73 -17.89 12.08
C THR A 800 -34.11 -17.11 10.81
N THR A 801 -33.98 -15.77 10.82
CA THR A 801 -34.37 -14.89 9.71
C THR A 801 -33.39 -15.03 8.55
N GLN A 802 -32.10 -15.18 8.84
CA GLN A 802 -31.06 -15.46 7.85
C GLN A 802 -30.50 -16.87 8.05
N ASN A 803 -30.50 -17.64 6.97
CA ASN A 803 -30.06 -19.02 6.93
C ASN A 803 -28.96 -19.14 5.87
N CYS A 804 -27.80 -19.65 6.28
CA CYS A 804 -26.65 -19.86 5.40
C CYS A 804 -26.04 -21.23 5.71
N THR A 805 -25.53 -21.90 4.68
CA THR A 805 -25.00 -23.27 4.78
C THR A 805 -23.55 -23.32 4.33
N THR A 806 -22.70 -24.03 5.08
CA THR A 806 -21.26 -24.11 4.82
C THR A 806 -20.90 -24.70 3.45
N SER A 807 -21.87 -25.29 2.74
CA SER A 807 -21.77 -25.87 1.40
C SER A 807 -22.22 -24.97 0.24
N GLU A 808 -22.86 -23.82 0.47
CA GLU A 808 -23.34 -22.97 -0.63
C GLU A 808 -22.22 -22.16 -1.29
N ARG A 809 -22.21 -22.07 -2.61
CA ARG A 809 -21.16 -21.41 -3.41
C ARG A 809 -21.79 -20.78 -4.66
N TYR A 810 -21.48 -19.51 -4.94
CA TYR A 810 -22.09 -18.72 -6.01
C TYR A 810 -21.03 -17.95 -6.82
N ALA A 811 -20.20 -18.70 -7.57
CA ALA A 811 -19.07 -18.15 -8.32
C ALA A 811 -19.42 -16.91 -9.16
N GLY A 812 -18.69 -15.81 -8.96
CA GLY A 812 -18.91 -14.54 -9.67
C GLY A 812 -20.28 -13.90 -9.42
N MET A 813 -20.89 -14.10 -8.25
CA MET A 813 -21.89 -13.18 -7.67
C MET A 813 -21.26 -12.51 -6.46
N TRP A 814 -21.49 -11.21 -6.31
CA TRP A 814 -21.04 -10.46 -5.16
C TRP A 814 -22.09 -10.51 -4.04
N GLU A 815 -21.62 -10.44 -2.80
CA GLU A 815 -22.40 -9.89 -1.69
C GLU A 815 -21.93 -8.45 -1.48
N VAL A 816 -22.89 -7.53 -1.28
CA VAL A 816 -22.68 -6.19 -0.74
C VAL A 816 -23.28 -6.20 0.67
N PRO A 817 -22.47 -6.56 1.70
CA PRO A 817 -22.99 -6.91 3.02
C PRO A 817 -23.87 -5.83 3.62
N LEU A 818 -24.96 -6.22 4.27
CA LEU A 818 -25.86 -5.28 4.93
C LEU A 818 -25.29 -4.91 6.31
N TRP A 819 -24.28 -4.03 6.30
CA TRP A 819 -23.54 -3.63 7.51
C TRP A 819 -24.44 -2.97 8.56
N VAL A 820 -24.42 -3.53 9.76
CA VAL A 820 -25.06 -2.96 10.95
C VAL A 820 -24.21 -1.79 11.44
N LEU A 821 -24.79 -0.59 11.47
CA LEU A 821 -24.17 0.56 12.10
C LEU A 821 -23.98 0.30 13.60
N ALA A 822 -22.82 0.68 14.13
CA ALA A 822 -22.35 0.24 15.45
C ALA A 822 -21.66 1.33 16.29
N ALA A 823 -21.14 2.40 15.67
CA ALA A 823 -20.31 3.40 16.34
C ALA A 823 -21.06 4.29 17.35
N LYS A 824 -22.41 4.26 17.33
CA LYS A 824 -23.26 5.02 18.27
C LYS A 824 -24.60 4.31 18.54
N GLY A 825 -24.54 3.03 18.87
CA GLY A 825 -25.70 2.13 18.94
C GLY A 825 -25.76 1.18 17.74
N LEU A 826 -26.55 0.12 17.86
CA LEU A 826 -26.71 -0.93 16.84
C LEU A 826 -27.96 -0.69 16.00
N TYR A 827 -27.81 -0.43 14.70
CA TYR A 827 -28.92 -0.24 13.76
C TYR A 827 -28.62 -0.89 12.41
N SER A 828 -29.49 -1.79 11.94
CA SER A 828 -29.40 -2.37 10.59
C SER A 828 -29.92 -1.41 9.53
N MET A 829 -31.04 -0.75 9.79
CA MET A 829 -31.71 0.26 8.94
C MET A 829 -32.35 1.33 9.86
N ASP A 830 -32.91 2.39 9.28
CA ASP A 830 -33.79 3.35 9.99
C ASP A 830 -33.16 3.96 11.26
N TYR A 831 -31.96 4.52 11.08
CA TYR A 831 -30.98 4.79 12.15
C TYR A 831 -31.35 5.90 13.15
N GLY A 832 -31.69 5.52 14.38
CA GLY A 832 -31.81 6.46 15.50
C GLY A 832 -32.81 6.00 16.56
N ASP A 833 -32.79 6.66 17.72
CA ASP A 833 -33.71 6.40 18.82
C ASP A 833 -33.87 7.64 19.74
N ALA A 834 -34.56 7.47 20.87
CA ALA A 834 -34.81 8.55 21.85
C ALA A 834 -33.54 9.09 22.55
N SER A 835 -32.38 8.46 22.34
CA SER A 835 -31.07 8.81 22.91
C SER A 835 -30.07 9.28 21.84
N ASN A 836 -30.21 8.82 20.60
CA ASN A 836 -29.29 9.12 19.49
C ASN A 836 -30.06 9.63 18.25
N SER A 837 -29.80 10.87 17.83
CA SER A 837 -30.40 11.43 16.61
C SER A 837 -29.78 10.82 15.35
N VAL A 838 -30.51 10.89 14.23
CA VAL A 838 -30.10 10.34 12.93
C VAL A 838 -28.74 10.88 12.48
N TYR A 839 -28.52 12.19 12.60
CA TYR A 839 -27.24 12.81 12.24
C TYR A 839 -26.12 12.33 13.14
N ASP A 840 -26.39 12.15 14.43
CA ASP A 840 -25.38 11.72 15.40
C ASP A 840 -24.99 10.25 15.19
N VAL A 841 -25.94 9.38 14.83
CA VAL A 841 -25.65 8.00 14.41
C VAL A 841 -24.90 7.99 13.09
N LEU A 842 -25.42 8.66 12.06
CA LEU A 842 -24.77 8.73 10.74
C LEU A 842 -23.36 9.29 10.82
N LYS A 843 -23.15 10.42 11.51
CA LYS A 843 -21.83 11.04 11.60
C LYS A 843 -20.84 10.17 12.38
N ALA A 844 -21.23 9.58 13.51
CA ALA A 844 -20.32 8.71 14.26
C ALA A 844 -19.91 7.46 13.47
N ASN A 845 -20.86 6.86 12.73
CA ASN A 845 -20.60 5.69 11.90
C ASN A 845 -19.85 6.04 10.60
N PHE A 846 -20.11 7.21 10.03
CA PHE A 846 -19.36 7.75 8.89
C PHE A 846 -17.93 8.07 9.28
N ASP A 847 -17.71 8.80 10.37
CA ASP A 847 -16.39 9.08 10.91
C ASP A 847 -15.65 7.74 11.09
N ALA A 848 -16.23 6.77 11.79
CA ALA A 848 -15.60 5.47 12.01
C ALA A 848 -15.50 4.54 10.78
N ALA A 849 -16.08 4.90 9.61
CA ALA A 849 -16.02 4.11 8.37
C ALA A 849 -15.12 4.77 7.30
N TYR A 850 -15.27 6.08 7.12
CA TYR A 850 -14.30 6.92 6.41
C TYR A 850 -12.94 6.83 7.10
N ASN A 851 -12.93 6.64 8.41
CA ASN A 851 -11.75 6.38 9.20
C ASN A 851 -11.83 4.99 9.83
N GLY A 852 -12.38 4.10 9.02
CA GLY A 852 -12.15 2.68 8.98
C GLY A 852 -11.51 2.33 7.64
N ASN A 853 -11.44 1.04 7.33
CA ASN A 853 -10.88 0.48 6.09
C ASN A 853 -11.64 0.85 4.79
N ARG A 854 -12.53 1.86 4.87
CA ARG A 854 -13.30 2.51 3.80
C ARG A 854 -14.16 1.57 2.96
N ALA A 855 -14.48 0.39 3.49
CA ALA A 855 -15.63 -0.39 3.02
C ALA A 855 -16.88 0.52 2.99
N PRO A 856 -17.81 0.36 2.03
CA PRO A 856 -18.92 1.30 1.83
C PRO A 856 -19.70 1.54 3.13
N MET A 857 -20.00 2.79 3.47
CA MET A 857 -20.79 3.12 4.67
C MET A 857 -22.26 3.26 4.26
N PRO A 858 -23.17 2.43 4.81
CA PRO A 858 -24.54 2.41 4.35
C PRO A 858 -25.38 3.55 4.94
N ILE A 859 -26.40 3.94 4.18
CA ILE A 859 -27.54 4.74 4.66
C ILE A 859 -28.82 4.02 4.24
N PHE A 860 -29.12 2.89 4.88
CA PHE A 860 -30.27 2.04 4.58
C PHE A 860 -31.53 2.57 5.31
N ILE A 861 -32.53 3.07 4.57
CA ILE A 861 -33.68 3.79 5.13
C ILE A 861 -34.99 3.52 4.37
N HIS A 862 -36.13 3.49 5.07
CA HIS A 862 -37.46 3.44 4.45
C HIS A 862 -38.15 4.82 4.47
N THR A 863 -38.87 5.18 3.40
CA THR A 863 -39.65 6.46 3.36
C THR A 863 -40.56 6.67 4.59
N PRO A 864 -41.33 5.69 5.10
CA PRO A 864 -42.20 5.90 6.27
C PRO A 864 -41.45 6.30 7.55
N TRP A 865 -40.15 6.05 7.63
CA TRP A 865 -39.30 6.45 8.75
C TRP A 865 -38.72 7.87 8.60
N LEU A 866 -38.72 8.45 7.39
CA LEU A 866 -38.23 9.81 7.12
C LEU A 866 -39.20 10.91 7.61
N THR A 867 -39.35 11.00 8.94
CA THR A 867 -40.02 12.12 9.60
C THR A 867 -39.29 13.44 9.31
N THR A 868 -39.97 14.59 9.52
CA THR A 868 -39.41 15.93 9.32
C THR A 868 -38.04 16.13 10.00
N ASP A 869 -37.88 15.58 11.20
CA ASP A 869 -36.64 15.71 11.99
C ASP A 869 -35.56 14.75 11.47
N HIS A 870 -35.93 13.52 11.09
CA HIS A 870 -35.01 12.54 10.51
C HIS A 870 -34.46 13.01 9.16
N ILE A 871 -35.32 13.50 8.25
CA ILE A 871 -34.88 13.99 6.94
C ILE A 871 -34.05 15.28 7.06
N ALA A 872 -34.29 16.11 8.08
CA ALA A 872 -33.46 17.28 8.37
C ALA A 872 -32.03 16.86 8.80
N ASP A 873 -31.91 15.84 9.63
CA ASP A 873 -30.63 15.28 10.05
C ASP A 873 -29.88 14.56 8.89
N VAL A 874 -30.58 13.84 8.01
CA VAL A 874 -29.99 13.28 6.77
C VAL A 874 -29.50 14.40 5.84
N LYS A 875 -30.28 15.47 5.65
CA LYS A 875 -29.90 16.66 4.86
C LYS A 875 -28.68 17.39 5.41
N LYS A 876 -28.56 17.42 6.75
CA LYS A 876 -27.43 17.96 7.51
C LYS A 876 -26.19 17.06 7.40
N PHE A 877 -26.35 15.74 7.39
CA PHE A 877 -25.27 14.78 7.16
C PHE A 877 -24.71 14.89 5.74
N ALA A 878 -25.57 14.88 4.73
CA ALA A 878 -25.19 15.15 3.33
C ALA A 878 -24.83 16.65 3.09
N GLY A 879 -24.86 17.51 4.11
CA GLY A 879 -24.56 18.93 4.01
C GLY A 879 -23.06 19.22 3.96
N LYS A 880 -22.67 20.30 3.28
CA LYS A 880 -21.49 21.05 3.72
C LYS A 880 -21.95 21.94 4.89
N PRO A 881 -21.21 21.97 6.02
CA PRO A 881 -21.52 22.83 7.15
C PRO A 881 -21.30 24.32 6.82
#